data_AF-A0A7X5BYH0-F1
#
_entry.id   AF-A0A7X5BYH0-F1
#
_cell.length_a   1.000
_cell.length_b   1.000
_cell.length_c   1.000
_cell.angle_alpha   90.00
_cell.angle_beta   90.00
_cell.angle_gamma   90.00
#
_symmetry.space_group_name_H-M   'P 1'
#
loop_
_entity.id
_entity.type
_entity.pdbx_description
1 polymer ?
#
loop_
_entity_poly.entity_id
_entity_poly.type
_entity_poly.pdbx_seq_one_letter_code
_entity_poly.pdbx_strand_id
1 'polypeptide(L)'
;MNTLRMRSWIGNPLQVLLLIGLVAAPAEVLAQKLCFRDITGLPGTPATPSIDGEVNGDPGWNNAFRYVFENGTNGPHAAVQGLRSATDLYLSFEVQNDPTVDNADVIVLTFNSGAMDEFHRIHIFPFPPGLMHGPGQPVRELAYNMGMSDDGATVTWGEKTHPGWIEARRASSDAGAGSLKSWNVEMRIPINRFDGNSIGLPQGVDFSFFFAILRVDTTRTPTKLKDTVSPFRWPPTAPIPAFWDLDLSTPSANTWGLANLGGGGCGGVFFGWNDIETDRNPTSKISLDKPNKFSVTPHNNSADPAQQVSATFKIANFGISAAGFAPWALIGATPARDIPANTANTKLETGPWVLSDKQKEEYDKSDATRHQCIYVELDAKPGAGKVVNFVNRSASRNMDFGLGSVYKRTATIDTRGFSQLVDAKPLPGCKPVYRMELVTSPSVREQLVRTPEGLQHREEMNLLYHGYIQTDRIIRINQTDYQESLPVASYGYAVVHTRPATPEEERSDTARDTPVVTQKALTAPAPKLFQPEELIPGHHWKLDTTLQDSSRPPTPPNCPGLKVTIPPAGRPGEGPKSQVITMEIPQDEAVLLGTRAEYQDKPTHPPLSGCGCKRAGQTAGSTAMLGLLALGFLSSRRRRGKNE
;
A
#
# COMPACT_ATOMS: atom_id res chain seq x y z
N MET A 1 -83.40 8.96 -44.12
CA MET A 1 -84.10 8.38 -42.95
C MET A 1 -83.23 7.29 -42.34
N ASN A 2 -83.53 6.89 -41.11
CA ASN A 2 -82.85 5.87 -40.31
C ASN A 2 -82.89 4.48 -41.02
N THR A 3 -82.08 3.47 -40.70
CA THR A 3 -81.63 3.02 -39.36
C THR A 3 -80.25 2.35 -39.32
N LEU A 4 -79.68 2.28 -38.11
CA LEU A 4 -78.56 1.40 -37.77
C LEU A 4 -78.95 -0.09 -37.87
N ARG A 5 -77.96 -0.95 -38.11
CA ARG A 5 -77.85 -2.22 -37.37
C ARG A 5 -76.38 -2.61 -37.16
N MET A 6 -75.94 -2.62 -35.90
CA MET A 6 -74.69 -3.26 -35.50
C MET A 6 -74.81 -4.79 -35.65
N ARG A 7 -73.69 -5.43 -35.96
CA ARG A 7 -73.38 -6.80 -35.52
C ARG A 7 -71.95 -6.85 -35.02
N SER A 8 -71.68 -7.78 -34.10
CA SER A 8 -70.55 -7.74 -33.17
C SER A 8 -69.63 -8.94 -33.31
N TRP A 9 -68.34 -8.70 -33.02
CA TRP A 9 -67.40 -9.67 -32.43
C TRP A 9 -67.07 -10.96 -33.21
N ILE A 10 -65.99 -10.89 -34.01
CA ILE A 10 -64.75 -11.66 -33.79
C ILE A 10 -63.60 -10.70 -34.20
N GLY A 11 -62.45 -10.57 -33.54
CA GLY A 11 -62.00 -11.18 -32.29
C GLY A 11 -60.47 -11.39 -32.31
N ASN A 12 -59.70 -10.36 -31.92
CA ASN A 12 -58.28 -10.46 -31.56
C ASN A 12 -57.77 -9.09 -31.04
N PRO A 13 -57.61 -8.89 -29.72
CA PRO A 13 -56.88 -7.74 -29.21
C PRO A 13 -55.39 -7.99 -29.39
N LEU A 14 -54.75 -7.36 -30.38
CA LEU A 14 -53.30 -7.33 -30.49
C LEU A 14 -52.73 -6.39 -29.41
N GLN A 15 -52.82 -6.82 -28.14
CA GLN A 15 -52.03 -6.24 -27.07
C GLN A 15 -50.56 -6.58 -27.35
N VAL A 16 -49.91 -5.70 -28.10
CA VAL A 16 -48.45 -5.61 -28.11
C VAL A 16 -48.05 -5.28 -26.68
N LEU A 17 -47.65 -6.29 -25.92
CA LEU A 17 -46.89 -6.07 -24.69
C LEU A 17 -45.59 -5.40 -25.15
N LEU A 18 -45.57 -4.07 -25.03
CA LEU A 18 -44.33 -3.31 -24.98
C LEU A 18 -43.66 -3.65 -23.65
N LEU A 19 -43.16 -4.88 -23.55
CA LEU A 19 -42.37 -5.35 -22.43
C LEU A 19 -41.08 -4.56 -22.50
N ILE A 20 -41.02 -3.46 -21.76
CA ILE A 20 -39.84 -2.60 -21.68
C ILE A 20 -38.75 -3.48 -21.07
N GLY A 21 -37.91 -4.00 -21.96
CA GLY A 21 -36.69 -4.72 -21.63
C GLY A 21 -35.70 -3.75 -21.01
N LEU A 22 -35.98 -3.35 -19.76
CA LEU A 22 -35.00 -2.83 -18.83
C LEU A 22 -33.99 -3.96 -18.61
N VAL A 23 -33.04 -4.05 -19.53
CA VAL A 23 -31.77 -4.73 -19.35
C VAL A 23 -31.07 -3.94 -18.25
N ALA A 24 -31.37 -4.30 -17.00
CA ALA A 24 -30.60 -3.86 -15.86
C ALA A 24 -29.15 -4.28 -16.15
N ALA A 25 -28.27 -3.29 -16.33
CA ALA A 25 -26.85 -3.57 -16.48
C ALA A 25 -26.42 -4.47 -15.30
N PRO A 26 -25.66 -5.55 -15.54
CA PRO A 26 -25.29 -6.49 -14.50
C PRO A 26 -24.63 -5.72 -13.34
N ALA A 27 -25.05 -5.99 -12.11
CA ALA A 27 -24.76 -5.13 -10.96
C ALA A 27 -23.26 -4.86 -10.75
N GLU A 28 -22.41 -5.77 -11.20
CA GLU A 28 -20.95 -5.68 -11.27
C GLU A 28 -20.45 -4.42 -12.03
N VAL A 29 -21.15 -3.99 -13.08
CA VAL A 29 -20.77 -2.80 -13.89
C VAL A 29 -21.04 -1.50 -13.13
N LEU A 30 -22.16 -1.43 -12.40
CA LEU A 30 -22.44 -0.28 -11.51
C LEU A 30 -21.54 -0.31 -10.27
N ALA A 31 -21.17 -1.50 -9.79
CA ALA A 31 -20.33 -1.69 -8.61
C ALA A 31 -18.90 -1.15 -8.74
N GLN A 32 -18.38 -0.97 -9.95
CA GLN A 32 -16.99 -0.53 -10.19
C GLN A 32 -16.87 0.91 -10.68
N LYS A 33 -17.99 1.62 -10.85
CA LYS A 33 -18.06 2.95 -11.47
C LYS A 33 -17.41 4.05 -10.62
N LEU A 34 -16.52 4.83 -11.25
CA LEU A 34 -15.83 5.97 -10.64
C LEU A 34 -16.66 7.26 -10.73
N CYS A 35 -16.46 8.17 -9.77
CA CYS A 35 -17.20 9.42 -9.68
C CYS A 35 -16.28 10.59 -9.30
N PHE A 36 -16.06 11.50 -10.24
CA PHE A 36 -15.30 12.73 -10.01
C PHE A 36 -16.20 13.74 -9.30
N ARG A 37 -16.07 13.78 -7.96
CA ARG A 37 -16.85 14.65 -7.08
C ARG A 37 -16.33 16.09 -7.11
N ASP A 38 -17.21 17.04 -6.81
CA ASP A 38 -16.83 18.43 -6.56
C ASP A 38 -15.82 18.53 -5.40
N ILE A 39 -14.82 19.40 -5.58
CA ILE A 39 -13.92 19.85 -4.52
C ILE A 39 -14.76 20.62 -3.48
N THR A 40 -14.97 20.01 -2.32
CA THR A 40 -15.66 20.63 -1.17
C THR A 40 -14.70 21.31 -0.20
N GLY A 41 -13.41 20.96 -0.25
CA GLY A 41 -12.40 21.38 0.72
C GLY A 41 -12.65 20.88 2.15
N LEU A 42 -11.93 21.47 3.11
CA LEU A 42 -12.21 21.31 4.55
C LEU A 42 -12.78 22.61 5.15
N PRO A 43 -13.56 22.54 6.23
CA PRO A 43 -13.94 23.72 7.01
C PRO A 43 -12.72 24.55 7.42
N GLY A 44 -12.72 25.83 7.06
CA GLY A 44 -11.60 26.75 7.32
C GLY A 44 -10.43 26.66 6.34
N THR A 45 -10.34 25.62 5.50
CA THR A 45 -9.32 25.46 4.45
C THR A 45 -9.93 24.88 3.15
N PRO A 46 -10.79 25.63 2.45
CA PRO A 46 -11.22 25.26 1.09
C PRO A 46 -10.12 25.58 0.08
N ALA A 47 -9.42 24.54 -0.37
CA ALA A 47 -8.41 24.60 -1.42
C ALA A 47 -8.80 23.68 -2.59
N THR A 48 -8.44 24.07 -3.82
CA THR A 48 -8.22 23.10 -4.89
C THR A 48 -6.93 22.33 -4.60
N PRO A 49 -6.76 21.09 -5.11
CA PRO A 49 -5.47 20.42 -5.04
C PRO A 49 -4.33 21.30 -5.56
N SER A 50 -3.18 21.25 -4.89
CA SER A 50 -1.95 21.66 -5.55
C SER A 50 -1.60 20.66 -6.66
N ILE A 51 -0.74 21.10 -7.58
CA ILE A 51 -0.20 20.23 -8.63
C ILE A 51 1.31 20.38 -8.53
N ASP A 52 1.90 19.68 -7.56
CA ASP A 52 3.32 19.69 -7.23
C ASP A 52 3.89 18.27 -6.99
N GLY A 53 3.03 17.26 -6.88
CA GLY A 53 3.38 15.87 -6.64
C GLY A 53 3.32 15.46 -5.16
N GLU A 54 3.02 16.36 -4.22
CA GLU A 54 2.97 16.09 -2.78
C GLU A 54 1.54 15.80 -2.25
N VAL A 55 0.88 14.79 -2.85
CA VAL A 55 -0.44 14.27 -2.47
C VAL A 55 -0.61 14.06 -0.95
N ASN A 56 0.45 13.70 -0.24
CA ASN A 56 0.44 13.44 1.20
C ASN A 56 0.51 14.73 2.02
N GLY A 57 -0.66 15.32 2.27
CA GLY A 57 -0.82 16.47 3.17
C GLY A 57 -1.62 17.62 2.57
N ASP A 58 -1.73 17.66 1.23
CA ASP A 58 -2.59 18.63 0.54
C ASP A 58 -4.08 18.45 0.93
N PRO A 59 -4.73 19.48 1.48
CA PRO A 59 -6.14 19.44 1.82
C PRO A 59 -7.09 19.58 0.61
N GLY A 60 -6.58 19.81 -0.60
CA GLY A 60 -7.38 19.84 -1.83
C GLY A 60 -7.90 18.46 -2.25
N TRP A 61 -7.18 17.38 -1.97
CA TRP A 61 -7.60 16.00 -2.27
C TRP A 61 -8.72 15.42 -1.38
N ASN A 62 -9.26 16.21 -0.46
CA ASN A 62 -10.32 15.74 0.44
C ASN A 62 -11.65 15.53 -0.31
N ASN A 63 -12.47 14.56 0.13
CA ASN A 63 -13.69 14.11 -0.56
C ASN A 63 -13.46 13.49 -1.97
N ALA A 64 -12.21 13.26 -2.39
CA ALA A 64 -11.89 12.50 -3.61
C ALA A 64 -12.49 11.08 -3.59
N PHE A 65 -12.75 10.54 -4.78
CA PHE A 65 -12.77 9.08 -4.92
C PHE A 65 -11.33 8.57 -4.77
N ARG A 66 -11.14 7.36 -4.22
CA ARG A 66 -9.82 6.72 -4.18
C ARG A 66 -9.95 5.25 -4.55
N TYR A 67 -9.11 4.80 -5.47
CA TYR A 67 -9.03 3.43 -5.95
C TYR A 67 -7.65 2.88 -5.60
N VAL A 68 -7.62 1.79 -4.83
CA VAL A 68 -6.40 1.33 -4.16
C VAL A 68 -5.94 -0.03 -4.69
N PHE A 69 -4.70 -0.07 -5.20
CA PHE A 69 -3.98 -1.29 -5.59
C PHE A 69 -2.98 -1.66 -4.51
N GLU A 70 -3.42 -2.45 -3.54
CA GLU A 70 -2.55 -3.02 -2.52
C GLU A 70 -2.32 -4.52 -2.74
N ASN A 71 -1.21 -5.03 -2.20
CA ASN A 71 -0.93 -6.46 -2.05
C ASN A 71 -0.76 -6.91 -0.57
N GLY A 72 -0.67 -5.98 0.39
CA GLY A 72 -0.66 -6.22 1.84
C GLY A 72 0.57 -5.64 2.55
N THR A 73 0.78 -4.32 2.51
CA THR A 73 1.98 -3.65 3.05
C THR A 73 1.62 -2.51 4.02
N ASN A 74 2.59 -1.68 4.43
CA ASN A 74 2.29 -0.46 5.18
C ASN A 74 1.66 0.67 4.31
N GLY A 75 1.76 0.58 2.98
CA GLY A 75 0.96 1.37 2.03
C GLY A 75 0.63 0.58 0.74
N PRO A 76 -0.21 1.14 -0.15
CA PRO A 76 -0.56 0.49 -1.39
C PRO A 76 0.60 0.53 -2.41
N HIS A 77 0.70 -0.46 -3.28
CA HIS A 77 1.68 -0.44 -4.37
C HIS A 77 1.40 0.68 -5.37
N ALA A 78 0.11 0.90 -5.65
CA ALA A 78 -0.34 2.09 -6.32
C ALA A 78 -1.71 2.55 -5.78
N ALA A 79 -1.98 3.85 -5.83
CA ALA A 79 -3.32 4.38 -5.62
C ALA A 79 -3.62 5.44 -6.66
N VAL A 80 -4.88 5.50 -7.10
CA VAL A 80 -5.39 6.56 -7.97
C VAL A 80 -6.54 7.25 -7.26
N GLN A 81 -6.55 8.58 -7.25
CA GLN A 81 -7.65 9.35 -6.69
C GLN A 81 -7.99 10.54 -7.59
N GLY A 82 -9.24 10.99 -7.52
CA GLY A 82 -9.70 12.06 -8.39
C GLY A 82 -10.89 12.85 -7.88
N LEU A 83 -10.94 14.09 -8.40
CA LEU A 83 -11.88 15.15 -8.08
C LEU A 83 -12.16 15.97 -9.35
N ARG A 84 -13.10 16.91 -9.28
CA ARG A 84 -13.21 17.99 -10.26
C ARG A 84 -13.59 19.33 -9.63
N SER A 85 -13.33 20.39 -10.37
CA SER A 85 -14.02 21.68 -10.23
C SER A 85 -15.18 21.75 -11.24
N ALA A 86 -15.64 22.96 -11.58
CA ALA A 86 -16.53 23.19 -12.71
C ALA A 86 -15.79 23.19 -14.07
N THR A 87 -14.46 23.36 -14.06
CA THR A 87 -13.63 23.60 -15.26
C THR A 87 -12.59 22.51 -15.53
N ASP A 88 -12.07 21.87 -14.48
CA ASP A 88 -10.90 21.00 -14.56
C ASP A 88 -11.11 19.71 -13.74
N LEU A 89 -10.61 18.61 -14.29
CA LEU A 89 -10.45 17.31 -13.65
C LEU A 89 -9.13 17.31 -12.89
N TYR A 90 -9.13 16.77 -11.68
CA TYR A 90 -7.94 16.60 -10.85
C TYR A 90 -7.74 15.10 -10.65
N LEU A 91 -6.54 14.61 -10.98
CA LEU A 91 -6.14 13.21 -10.81
C LEU A 91 -4.78 13.15 -10.12
N SER A 92 -4.59 12.21 -9.19
CA SER A 92 -3.27 11.84 -8.73
C SER A 92 -3.05 10.34 -8.68
N PHE A 93 -1.79 9.96 -8.88
CA PHE A 93 -1.28 8.60 -8.97
C PHE A 93 -0.14 8.49 -7.97
N GLU A 94 -0.32 7.70 -6.91
CA GLU A 94 0.73 7.35 -5.95
C GLU A 94 1.28 5.98 -6.32
N VAL A 95 2.60 5.78 -6.24
CA VAL A 95 3.29 4.48 -6.41
C VAL A 95 4.28 4.29 -5.26
N GLN A 96 4.29 3.09 -4.67
CA GLN A 96 5.15 2.75 -3.53
C GLN A 96 5.76 1.35 -3.66
N ASN A 97 6.82 1.13 -2.89
CA ASN A 97 7.60 -0.12 -2.86
C ASN A 97 8.18 -0.45 -4.24
N ASP A 98 8.76 0.55 -4.89
CA ASP A 98 9.28 0.49 -6.25
C ASP A 98 10.79 0.16 -6.28
N PRO A 99 11.25 -0.94 -6.91
CA PRO A 99 12.67 -1.33 -6.89
C PRO A 99 13.60 -0.33 -7.60
N THR A 100 13.16 0.21 -8.73
CA THR A 100 13.90 1.16 -9.57
C THR A 100 12.93 2.20 -10.12
N VAL A 101 13.30 3.47 -10.04
CA VAL A 101 12.55 4.54 -10.72
C VAL A 101 13.10 4.65 -12.13
N ASP A 102 12.29 4.29 -13.12
CA ASP A 102 12.70 4.00 -14.49
C ASP A 102 12.14 5.02 -15.48
N ASN A 103 12.91 5.38 -16.51
CA ASN A 103 12.44 6.33 -17.53
C ASN A 103 11.34 5.76 -18.45
N ALA A 104 11.02 4.47 -18.28
CA ALA A 104 9.95 3.74 -18.95
C ALA A 104 8.67 3.59 -18.10
N ASP A 105 8.67 4.01 -16.83
CA ASP A 105 7.44 4.10 -16.02
C ASP A 105 6.38 4.96 -16.73
N VAL A 106 5.10 4.55 -16.72
CA VAL A 106 4.06 5.27 -17.47
C VAL A 106 2.63 5.23 -16.88
N ILE A 107 2.12 6.44 -16.68
CA ILE A 107 0.72 6.92 -16.70
C ILE A 107 -0.07 6.63 -17.97
N VAL A 108 -0.80 5.52 -18.12
CA VAL A 108 -1.74 5.33 -19.25
C VAL A 108 -3.15 5.74 -18.82
N LEU A 109 -3.77 6.70 -19.51
CA LEU A 109 -5.17 7.10 -19.36
C LEU A 109 -5.90 7.03 -20.71
N THR A 110 -7.11 6.49 -20.75
CA THR A 110 -8.00 6.62 -21.91
C THR A 110 -9.43 6.99 -21.53
N PHE A 111 -10.06 7.80 -22.37
CA PHE A 111 -11.42 8.32 -22.19
C PHE A 111 -12.19 8.21 -23.50
N ASN A 112 -13.51 8.05 -23.42
CA ASN A 112 -14.45 8.24 -24.53
C ASN A 112 -15.61 9.10 -23.99
N SER A 113 -15.86 10.26 -24.60
CA SER A 113 -16.89 11.23 -24.17
C SER A 113 -18.34 10.71 -24.31
N GLY A 114 -18.55 9.64 -25.07
CA GLY A 114 -19.85 9.14 -25.51
C GLY A 114 -20.16 9.44 -26.97
N ALA A 115 -19.37 10.28 -27.66
CA ALA A 115 -19.42 10.42 -29.12
C ALA A 115 -18.56 9.33 -29.80
N MET A 116 -18.95 8.90 -31.01
CA MET A 116 -18.33 7.76 -31.70
C MET A 116 -16.86 7.99 -32.14
N ASP A 117 -16.42 9.25 -32.20
CA ASP A 117 -15.10 9.66 -32.72
C ASP A 117 -14.27 10.47 -31.69
N GLU A 118 -14.70 10.49 -30.42
CA GLU A 118 -14.04 11.26 -29.34
C GLU A 118 -13.36 10.34 -28.33
N PHE A 119 -12.43 9.51 -28.82
CA PHE A 119 -11.51 8.78 -27.97
C PHE A 119 -10.27 9.61 -27.68
N HIS A 120 -9.86 9.65 -26.42
CA HIS A 120 -8.69 10.38 -25.94
C HIS A 120 -7.74 9.43 -25.24
N ARG A 121 -6.43 9.51 -25.52
CA ARG A 121 -5.37 8.76 -24.84
C ARG A 121 -4.27 9.69 -24.38
N ILE A 122 -3.85 9.53 -23.13
CA ILE A 122 -2.72 10.26 -22.54
C ILE A 122 -1.71 9.22 -22.05
N HIS A 123 -0.45 9.34 -22.47
CA HIS A 123 0.68 8.68 -21.81
C HIS A 123 1.50 9.72 -21.03
N ILE A 124 1.73 9.45 -19.74
CA ILE A 124 2.52 10.29 -18.84
C ILE A 124 3.76 9.51 -18.45
N PHE A 125 4.91 9.81 -19.04
CA PHE A 125 6.18 9.25 -18.58
C PHE A 125 6.74 10.18 -17.50
N PRO A 126 6.85 9.77 -16.22
CA PRO A 126 7.23 10.70 -15.18
C PRO A 126 8.71 11.09 -15.27
N PHE A 127 9.62 10.14 -15.53
CA PHE A 127 11.04 10.32 -15.22
C PHE A 127 11.98 10.55 -16.40
N PRO A 128 12.91 11.54 -16.31
CA PRO A 128 14.05 11.66 -17.21
C PRO A 128 15.06 10.53 -17.00
N PRO A 129 15.83 10.13 -18.04
CA PRO A 129 17.04 9.35 -17.83
C PRO A 129 17.97 10.08 -16.85
N GLY A 130 18.49 9.38 -15.84
CA GLY A 130 19.48 9.94 -14.91
C GLY A 130 18.93 10.66 -13.67
N LEU A 131 17.69 10.36 -13.24
CA LEU A 131 17.10 10.68 -11.92
C LEU A 131 17.26 12.14 -11.43
N MET A 132 16.21 12.95 -11.61
CA MET A 132 16.00 14.16 -10.80
C MET A 132 14.85 13.94 -9.82
N HIS A 133 15.22 13.78 -8.55
CA HIS A 133 14.33 13.65 -7.39
C HIS A 133 13.79 15.00 -6.89
N GLY A 134 13.05 14.98 -5.79
CA GLY A 134 12.38 16.14 -5.20
C GLY A 134 10.97 16.43 -5.79
N PRO A 135 10.21 17.33 -5.15
CA PRO A 135 8.86 17.71 -5.56
C PRO A 135 8.82 18.83 -6.61
N GLY A 136 7.62 19.14 -7.11
CA GLY A 136 7.32 20.23 -8.04
C GLY A 136 7.78 20.00 -9.49
N GLN A 137 8.41 18.87 -9.76
CA GLN A 137 9.10 18.64 -11.03
C GLN A 137 8.10 18.37 -12.16
N PRO A 138 8.26 18.97 -13.36
CA PRO A 138 7.45 18.58 -14.52
C PRO A 138 7.77 17.12 -14.89
N VAL A 139 6.75 16.37 -15.31
CA VAL A 139 6.92 15.02 -15.88
C VAL A 139 7.81 15.05 -17.13
N ARG A 140 8.51 13.95 -17.45
CA ARG A 140 9.41 13.89 -18.63
C ARG A 140 8.65 14.17 -19.92
N GLU A 141 7.50 13.53 -20.09
CA GLU A 141 6.76 13.56 -21.35
C GLU A 141 5.27 13.36 -21.09
N LEU A 142 4.46 14.24 -21.69
CA LEU A 142 3.03 14.02 -21.92
C LEU A 142 2.83 13.75 -23.40
N ALA A 143 2.35 12.57 -23.74
CA ALA A 143 1.88 12.22 -25.08
C ALA A 143 0.35 12.23 -25.09
N TYR A 144 -0.25 12.89 -26.08
CA TYR A 144 -1.70 12.91 -26.29
C TYR A 144 -2.06 12.46 -27.70
N ASN A 145 -2.97 11.49 -27.80
CA ASN A 145 -3.60 11.07 -29.04
C ASN A 145 -5.12 11.29 -28.93
N MET A 146 -5.73 11.70 -30.03
CA MET A 146 -7.17 11.45 -30.27
C MET A 146 -7.31 10.18 -31.11
N GLY A 147 -8.46 9.53 -31.08
CA GLY A 147 -8.72 8.31 -31.85
C GLY A 147 -10.18 8.15 -32.25
N MET A 148 -10.42 7.32 -33.26
CA MET A 148 -11.74 7.00 -33.81
C MET A 148 -11.97 5.48 -33.76
N SER A 149 -13.20 5.01 -33.79
CA SER A 149 -13.51 3.56 -33.70
C SER A 149 -14.68 3.17 -34.59
N ASP A 150 -14.38 2.39 -35.64
CA ASP A 150 -15.38 1.89 -36.61
C ASP A 150 -16.38 0.88 -36.01
N ASP A 151 -16.01 0.22 -34.90
CA ASP A 151 -16.75 -0.88 -34.25
C ASP A 151 -17.11 -0.60 -32.77
N GLY A 152 -16.69 0.52 -32.21
CA GLY A 152 -16.86 0.88 -30.79
C GLY A 152 -16.00 0.06 -29.81
N ALA A 153 -15.03 -0.72 -30.30
CA ALA A 153 -14.18 -1.62 -29.53
C ALA A 153 -12.69 -1.38 -29.82
N THR A 154 -12.33 -1.34 -31.10
CA THR A 154 -10.98 -1.11 -31.62
C THR A 154 -10.81 0.38 -31.90
N VAL A 155 -9.88 1.05 -31.19
CA VAL A 155 -9.59 2.47 -31.41
C VAL A 155 -8.36 2.63 -32.29
N THR A 156 -8.51 3.32 -33.42
CA THR A 156 -7.39 3.78 -34.25
C THR A 156 -6.88 5.11 -33.71
N TRP A 157 -5.70 5.10 -33.09
CA TRP A 157 -5.08 6.29 -32.52
C TRP A 157 -4.39 7.14 -33.61
N GLY A 158 -4.71 8.43 -33.64
CA GLY A 158 -4.08 9.43 -34.52
C GLY A 158 -2.72 9.90 -34.03
N GLU A 159 -2.19 10.95 -34.65
CA GLU A 159 -0.84 11.46 -34.37
C GLU A 159 -0.62 11.83 -32.89
N LYS A 160 0.61 11.61 -32.41
CA LYS A 160 1.04 11.89 -31.04
C LYS A 160 1.44 13.36 -30.90
N THR A 161 0.76 14.07 -30.02
CA THR A 161 0.96 15.50 -29.74
C THR A 161 1.39 15.72 -28.29
N HIS A 162 1.87 16.93 -27.97
CA HIS A 162 2.20 17.35 -26.59
C HIS A 162 1.18 18.40 -26.11
N PRO A 163 0.29 18.07 -25.16
CA PRO A 163 -0.84 18.93 -24.81
C PRO A 163 -0.44 20.02 -23.80
N GLY A 164 -0.09 21.21 -24.29
CA GLY A 164 0.23 22.37 -23.43
C GLY A 164 -0.92 22.88 -22.54
N TRP A 165 -2.10 22.26 -22.61
CA TRP A 165 -3.28 22.53 -21.79
C TRP A 165 -3.46 21.53 -20.63
N ILE A 166 -2.67 20.46 -20.56
CA ILE A 166 -2.61 19.55 -19.41
C ILE A 166 -1.42 19.95 -18.55
N GLU A 167 -1.64 20.16 -17.25
CA GLU A 167 -0.54 20.31 -16.28
C GLU A 167 -0.34 19.00 -15.53
N ALA A 168 0.91 18.52 -15.44
CA ALA A 168 1.27 17.36 -14.62
C ALA A 168 2.64 17.57 -13.95
N ARG A 169 2.70 17.36 -12.64
CA ARG A 169 3.94 17.36 -11.84
C ARG A 169 4.18 16.02 -11.17
N ARG A 170 5.43 15.75 -10.80
CA ARG A 170 5.85 14.59 -10.02
C ARG A 170 6.62 14.99 -8.77
N ALA A 171 6.55 14.12 -7.78
CA ALA A 171 7.52 14.02 -6.69
C ALA A 171 8.05 12.59 -6.62
N SER A 172 9.27 12.40 -6.10
CA SER A 172 9.82 11.07 -5.81
C SER A 172 10.73 11.10 -4.59
N SER A 173 10.78 10.00 -3.85
CA SER A 173 11.66 9.84 -2.68
C SER A 173 13.14 9.80 -3.10
N ASP A 174 13.99 10.60 -2.46
CA ASP A 174 15.47 10.56 -2.55
C ASP A 174 16.05 9.31 -1.85
N ALA A 175 15.57 8.13 -2.23
CA ALA A 175 15.99 6.86 -1.64
C ALA A 175 17.33 6.41 -2.21
N GLY A 176 18.30 6.22 -1.32
CA GLY A 176 19.66 5.77 -1.65
C GLY A 176 19.71 4.45 -2.45
N ALA A 177 20.89 4.12 -2.95
CA ALA A 177 21.09 2.92 -3.76
C ALA A 177 20.71 1.64 -2.97
N GLY A 178 19.71 0.89 -3.46
CA GLY A 178 19.26 -0.38 -2.89
C GLY A 178 18.03 -0.31 -1.96
N SER A 179 17.52 0.86 -1.59
CA SER A 179 16.20 0.99 -0.92
C SER A 179 15.07 1.19 -1.94
N LEU A 180 13.87 0.71 -1.60
CA LEU A 180 12.67 0.91 -2.41
C LEU A 180 12.31 2.40 -2.50
N LYS A 181 11.79 2.82 -3.65
CA LYS A 181 11.31 4.20 -3.90
C LYS A 181 9.80 4.29 -3.69
N SER A 182 9.34 5.53 -3.53
CA SER A 182 7.98 5.94 -3.86
C SER A 182 8.01 7.15 -4.79
N TRP A 183 6.94 7.32 -5.56
CA TRP A 183 6.73 8.50 -6.39
C TRP A 183 5.25 8.76 -6.58
N ASN A 184 4.92 10.03 -6.83
CA ASN A 184 3.56 10.42 -7.19
C ASN A 184 3.58 11.29 -8.46
N VAL A 185 2.48 11.25 -9.21
CA VAL A 185 2.15 12.23 -10.24
C VAL A 185 0.81 12.87 -9.88
N GLU A 186 0.75 14.19 -9.93
CA GLU A 186 -0.49 14.97 -9.84
C GLU A 186 -0.73 15.66 -11.18
N MET A 187 -1.99 15.73 -11.60
CA MET A 187 -2.35 16.39 -12.86
C MET A 187 -3.71 17.10 -12.83
N ARG A 188 -3.80 18.12 -13.67
CA ARG A 188 -4.99 18.93 -13.92
C ARG A 188 -5.32 18.89 -15.41
N ILE A 189 -6.52 18.42 -15.75
CA ILE A 189 -7.00 18.26 -17.13
C ILE A 189 -8.27 19.13 -17.30
N PRO A 190 -8.23 20.22 -18.08
CA PRO A 190 -9.43 20.96 -18.47
C PRO A 190 -10.53 20.06 -19.06
N ILE A 191 -11.71 20.07 -18.44
CA ILE A 191 -12.86 19.24 -18.82
C ILE A 191 -13.55 19.82 -20.05
N ASN A 192 -13.93 21.10 -19.99
CA ASN A 192 -14.70 21.77 -21.02
C ASN A 192 -14.08 23.14 -21.33
N ARG A 193 -13.53 23.31 -22.53
CA ARG A 193 -13.12 24.61 -23.08
C ARG A 193 -13.56 24.74 -24.54
N PHE A 194 -14.10 25.91 -24.88
CA PHE A 194 -14.62 26.24 -26.21
C PHE A 194 -13.52 26.52 -27.26
N ASP A 195 -12.24 26.42 -26.89
CA ASP A 195 -11.07 26.64 -27.75
C ASP A 195 -10.46 25.32 -28.30
N GLY A 196 -11.06 24.16 -27.97
CA GLY A 196 -10.54 22.84 -28.33
C GLY A 196 -9.45 22.29 -27.40
N ASN A 197 -9.01 23.06 -26.40
CA ASN A 197 -7.98 22.64 -25.44
C ASN A 197 -8.60 21.96 -24.19
N SER A 198 -9.43 20.93 -24.42
CA SER A 198 -10.07 20.16 -23.36
C SER A 198 -10.45 18.75 -23.80
N ILE A 199 -10.77 17.89 -22.83
CA ILE A 199 -11.12 16.48 -23.07
C ILE A 199 -12.64 16.21 -23.25
N GLY A 200 -13.46 17.26 -23.31
CA GLY A 200 -14.87 17.19 -23.73
C GLY A 200 -15.80 16.34 -22.85
N LEU A 201 -15.40 15.99 -21.62
CA LEU A 201 -16.12 14.99 -20.82
C LEU A 201 -17.54 15.48 -20.46
N PRO A 202 -18.56 14.63 -20.67
CA PRO A 202 -19.95 15.06 -20.64
C PRO A 202 -20.41 15.32 -19.19
N GLN A 203 -21.19 16.39 -19.03
CA GLN A 203 -21.65 16.83 -17.71
C GLN A 203 -22.93 16.07 -17.31
N GLY A 204 -22.92 15.46 -16.12
CA GLY A 204 -24.09 14.82 -15.52
C GLY A 204 -24.49 13.45 -16.10
N VAL A 205 -23.73 12.90 -17.05
CA VAL A 205 -23.89 11.54 -17.58
C VAL A 205 -22.59 10.76 -17.46
N ASP A 206 -22.65 9.47 -17.75
CA ASP A 206 -21.50 8.57 -17.67
C ASP A 206 -20.69 8.57 -18.98
N PHE A 207 -19.37 8.44 -18.85
CA PHE A 207 -18.39 8.33 -19.93
C PHE A 207 -17.52 7.08 -19.72
N SER A 208 -16.96 6.50 -20.78
CA SER A 208 -16.08 5.34 -20.64
C SER A 208 -14.66 5.80 -20.31
N PHE A 209 -14.05 5.18 -19.32
CA PHE A 209 -12.74 5.53 -18.79
C PHE A 209 -11.94 4.26 -18.49
N PHE A 210 -10.63 4.32 -18.73
CA PHE A 210 -9.68 3.28 -18.33
C PHE A 210 -8.37 3.95 -17.92
N PHE A 211 -7.66 3.33 -16.98
CA PHE A 211 -6.28 3.71 -16.70
C PHE A 211 -5.42 2.49 -16.37
N ALA A 212 -4.12 2.61 -16.61
CA ALA A 212 -3.11 1.68 -16.11
C ALA A 212 -1.82 2.41 -15.74
N ILE A 213 -1.34 2.19 -14.53
CA ILE A 213 0.04 2.53 -14.13
C ILE A 213 0.91 1.34 -14.48
N LEU A 214 1.86 1.54 -15.39
CA LEU A 214 2.87 0.55 -15.74
C LEU A 214 4.16 0.93 -15.02
N ARG A 215 4.44 0.24 -13.90
CA ARG A 215 5.67 0.39 -13.13
C ARG A 215 6.71 -0.59 -13.65
N VAL A 216 7.84 -0.11 -14.12
CA VAL A 216 8.91 -0.91 -14.71
C VAL A 216 9.94 -1.30 -13.65
N ASP A 217 10.58 -2.46 -13.81
CA ASP A 217 11.74 -2.89 -13.03
C ASP A 217 12.85 -3.27 -14.02
N THR A 218 13.89 -2.43 -14.12
CA THR A 218 15.13 -2.72 -14.87
C THR A 218 16.24 -3.27 -13.98
N THR A 219 15.98 -4.33 -13.20
CA THR A 219 17.02 -5.02 -12.38
C THR A 219 18.08 -5.75 -13.23
N ARG A 220 18.99 -4.95 -13.83
CA ARG A 220 20.17 -5.31 -14.63
C ARG A 220 21.17 -6.18 -13.86
N THR A 221 20.80 -7.44 -13.66
CA THR A 221 21.67 -8.50 -13.17
C THR A 221 22.06 -9.41 -14.34
N PRO A 222 23.29 -9.93 -14.42
CA PRO A 222 23.73 -10.78 -15.54
C PRO A 222 22.94 -12.09 -15.75
N THR A 223 21.96 -12.37 -14.90
CA THR A 223 21.15 -13.59 -14.86
C THR A 223 19.65 -13.37 -15.04
N LYS A 224 19.13 -12.14 -14.95
CA LYS A 224 17.78 -11.81 -15.45
C LYS A 224 17.88 -11.53 -16.95
N LEU A 225 17.08 -12.23 -17.76
CA LEU A 225 17.13 -12.15 -19.24
C LEU A 225 16.16 -11.13 -19.86
N LYS A 226 15.28 -10.52 -19.05
CA LYS A 226 14.34 -9.48 -19.46
C LYS A 226 14.09 -8.53 -18.29
N ASP A 227 13.90 -7.25 -18.61
CA ASP A 227 13.29 -6.28 -17.70
C ASP A 227 11.79 -6.62 -17.51
N THR A 228 11.19 -6.20 -16.39
CA THR A 228 9.80 -6.57 -16.05
C THR A 228 8.91 -5.36 -15.84
N VAL A 229 7.59 -5.57 -15.85
CA VAL A 229 6.59 -4.51 -15.64
C VAL A 229 5.42 -5.01 -14.80
N SER A 230 5.01 -4.22 -13.80
CA SER A 230 3.83 -4.47 -12.97
C SER A 230 2.69 -3.52 -13.37
N PRO A 231 1.62 -4.02 -14.04
CA PRO A 231 0.47 -3.21 -14.42
C PRO A 231 -0.57 -3.08 -13.28
N PHE A 232 -0.90 -1.86 -12.88
CA PHE A 232 -1.99 -1.53 -11.95
C PHE A 232 -3.11 -0.81 -12.71
N ARG A 233 -4.20 -1.53 -13.04
CA ARG A 233 -5.21 -1.08 -14.02
C ARG A 233 -6.65 -1.07 -13.50
N TRP A 234 -7.45 -0.11 -13.97
CA TRP A 234 -8.91 -0.11 -13.78
C TRP A 234 -9.65 0.08 -15.12
N PRO A 235 -10.77 -0.63 -15.35
CA PRO A 235 -11.31 -1.68 -14.49
C PRO A 235 -10.44 -2.95 -14.53
N PRO A 236 -10.42 -3.77 -13.46
CA PRO A 236 -9.65 -5.02 -13.43
C PRO A 236 -10.09 -6.01 -14.53
N THR A 237 -11.36 -5.92 -14.93
CA THR A 237 -11.98 -6.71 -16.01
C THR A 237 -11.51 -6.34 -17.41
N ALA A 238 -10.91 -5.15 -17.63
CA ALA A 238 -10.29 -4.81 -18.90
C ALA A 238 -9.10 -5.76 -19.17
N PRO A 239 -9.13 -6.61 -20.20
CA PRO A 239 -8.07 -7.58 -20.43
C PRO A 239 -6.84 -6.89 -21.03
N ILE A 240 -5.67 -7.10 -20.41
CA ILE A 240 -4.39 -6.82 -21.08
C ILE A 240 -4.20 -7.88 -22.18
N PRO A 241 -3.98 -7.48 -23.45
CA PRO A 241 -3.62 -8.42 -24.51
C PRO A 241 -2.32 -9.17 -24.20
N ALA A 242 -2.20 -10.43 -24.64
CA ALA A 242 -1.01 -11.25 -24.39
C ALA A 242 0.31 -10.64 -24.93
N PHE A 243 0.19 -9.81 -25.97
CA PHE A 243 1.18 -8.82 -26.38
C PHE A 243 0.48 -7.45 -26.45
N TRP A 244 0.86 -6.52 -25.58
CA TRP A 244 0.32 -5.16 -25.57
C TRP A 244 1.39 -4.15 -26.00
N ASP A 245 1.29 -3.64 -27.23
CA ASP A 245 2.10 -2.51 -27.69
C ASP A 245 1.43 -1.20 -27.27
N LEU A 246 2.05 -0.48 -26.34
CA LEU A 246 1.49 0.74 -25.76
C LEU A 246 1.37 1.86 -26.80
N ASP A 247 2.34 2.00 -27.70
CA ASP A 247 2.33 3.07 -28.69
C ASP A 247 1.21 2.83 -29.73
N LEU A 248 1.00 1.57 -30.12
CA LEU A 248 0.00 1.20 -31.14
C LEU A 248 -1.40 0.91 -30.59
N SER A 249 -1.56 0.50 -29.32
CA SER A 249 -2.81 -0.11 -28.84
C SER A 249 -3.12 0.11 -27.36
N THR A 250 -4.38 -0.14 -27.00
CA THR A 250 -4.92 -0.11 -25.64
C THR A 250 -5.92 -1.26 -25.48
N PRO A 251 -6.31 -1.68 -24.26
CA PRO A 251 -7.44 -2.59 -24.07
C PRO A 251 -8.69 -2.09 -24.80
N SER A 252 -9.51 -3.02 -25.29
CA SER A 252 -10.71 -2.73 -26.09
C SER A 252 -11.67 -1.80 -25.37
N ALA A 253 -12.19 -0.78 -26.06
CA ALA A 253 -13.03 0.27 -25.48
C ALA A 253 -14.31 -0.25 -24.82
N ASN A 254 -14.89 -1.34 -25.35
CA ASN A 254 -16.04 -2.03 -24.77
C ASN A 254 -15.73 -2.78 -23.45
N THR A 255 -14.47 -2.77 -22.99
CA THR A 255 -14.05 -3.32 -21.69
C THR A 255 -13.62 -2.24 -20.69
N TRP A 256 -13.67 -0.96 -21.07
CA TRP A 256 -13.40 0.16 -20.18
C TRP A 256 -14.52 0.31 -19.14
N GLY A 257 -14.21 0.94 -18.01
CA GLY A 257 -15.16 1.16 -16.93
C GLY A 257 -16.00 2.41 -17.18
N LEU A 258 -17.14 2.51 -16.50
CA LEU A 258 -17.91 3.76 -16.49
C LEU A 258 -17.36 4.70 -15.42
N ALA A 259 -17.22 5.97 -15.76
CA ALA A 259 -16.97 7.06 -14.82
C ALA A 259 -17.95 8.21 -15.07
N ASN A 260 -18.17 9.09 -14.10
CA ASN A 260 -18.92 10.32 -14.35
C ASN A 260 -18.41 11.53 -13.57
N LEU A 261 -18.85 12.71 -13.99
CA LEU A 261 -18.61 13.99 -13.33
C LEU A 261 -19.65 14.29 -12.22
N GLY A 262 -20.31 13.26 -11.70
CA GLY A 262 -21.34 13.35 -10.68
C GLY A 262 -20.86 12.87 -9.31
N GLY A 263 -21.71 13.05 -8.31
CA GLY A 263 -21.56 12.43 -6.98
C GLY A 263 -22.51 11.24 -6.76
N GLY A 264 -23.14 10.71 -7.81
CA GLY A 264 -24.25 9.76 -7.71
C GLY A 264 -24.16 8.59 -8.69
N GLY A 265 -24.72 7.45 -8.29
CA GLY A 265 -24.69 6.22 -9.08
C GLY A 265 -23.33 5.50 -9.10
N CYS A 266 -22.48 5.78 -8.12
CA CYS A 266 -21.13 5.22 -7.94
C CYS A 266 -21.20 3.93 -7.12
N GLY A 267 -20.40 2.93 -7.46
CA GLY A 267 -20.23 1.71 -6.65
C GLY A 267 -18.93 1.75 -5.85
N GLY A 268 -18.99 1.54 -4.54
CA GLY A 268 -17.81 1.52 -3.68
C GLY A 268 -18.14 1.59 -2.19
N VAL A 269 -17.11 1.86 -1.39
CA VAL A 269 -17.23 2.16 0.04
C VAL A 269 -17.54 3.65 0.24
N PHE A 270 -18.50 3.96 1.09
CA PHE A 270 -18.94 5.32 1.38
C PHE A 270 -19.37 5.49 2.85
N PHE A 271 -19.37 6.72 3.33
CA PHE A 271 -19.87 7.07 4.67
C PHE A 271 -20.20 8.56 4.78
N GLY A 272 -21.14 8.89 5.67
CA GLY A 272 -21.50 10.25 6.02
C GLY A 272 -21.02 10.66 7.42
N TRP A 273 -21.29 11.91 7.78
CA TRP A 273 -20.94 12.46 9.09
C TRP A 273 -21.60 11.72 10.26
N ASN A 274 -22.82 11.20 10.09
CA ASN A 274 -23.53 10.43 11.12
C ASN A 274 -22.85 9.09 11.45
N ASP A 275 -22.13 8.49 10.49
CA ASP A 275 -21.49 7.18 10.66
C ASP A 275 -20.22 7.23 11.53
N ILE A 276 -19.71 8.44 11.78
CA ILE A 276 -18.53 8.73 12.62
C ILE A 276 -19.00 8.81 14.07
N GLU A 277 -18.45 7.97 14.96
CA GLU A 277 -18.92 7.81 16.35
C GLU A 277 -17.76 7.64 17.34
N THR A 278 -18.06 7.80 18.63
CA THR A 278 -17.19 7.46 19.77
C THR A 278 -17.79 6.34 20.61
N ASP A 279 -16.98 5.68 21.43
CA ASP A 279 -17.44 4.68 22.42
C ASP A 279 -18.12 5.30 23.67
N ARG A 280 -18.99 6.31 23.45
CA ARG A 280 -19.68 7.12 24.48
C ARG A 280 -21.18 7.24 24.26
N ASN A 281 -21.84 7.78 25.28
CA ASN A 281 -23.24 8.20 25.23
C ASN A 281 -23.36 9.71 25.55
N PRO A 282 -23.87 10.56 24.64
CA PRO A 282 -24.14 10.25 23.23
C PRO A 282 -22.84 9.91 22.46
N THR A 283 -22.97 9.30 21.27
CA THR A 283 -21.84 8.84 20.44
C THR A 283 -21.06 9.96 19.76
N SER A 284 -21.31 11.21 20.15
CA SER A 284 -20.52 12.40 19.82
C SER A 284 -19.70 12.90 21.01
N LYS A 285 -19.10 12.02 21.84
CA LYS A 285 -18.34 12.43 23.04
C LYS A 285 -16.93 11.86 23.22
N ILE A 286 -16.00 12.65 23.76
CA ILE A 286 -14.54 12.39 23.71
C ILE A 286 -13.84 12.69 25.04
N SER A 287 -13.41 11.78 25.88
CA SER A 287 -13.00 12.03 27.27
C SER A 287 -11.91 13.06 27.48
N LEU A 288 -12.05 13.82 28.58
CA LEU A 288 -10.92 14.38 29.29
C LEU A 288 -10.11 13.27 30.01
N ASP A 289 -10.78 12.44 30.84
CA ASP A 289 -10.06 11.67 31.90
C ASP A 289 -9.94 10.14 31.72
N LYS A 290 -10.39 9.54 30.62
CA LYS A 290 -10.18 8.11 30.28
C LYS A 290 -9.95 7.90 28.77
N PRO A 291 -9.37 6.78 28.32
CA PRO A 291 -9.11 6.54 26.90
C PRO A 291 -10.34 6.52 25.97
N ASN A 292 -10.25 7.20 24.83
CA ASN A 292 -11.26 7.28 23.78
C ASN A 292 -11.06 6.28 22.66
N LYS A 293 -12.14 5.62 22.24
CA LYS A 293 -12.21 5.08 20.88
C LYS A 293 -13.05 6.01 20.03
N PHE A 294 -12.58 6.20 18.81
CA PHE A 294 -13.36 6.71 17.72
C PHE A 294 -13.66 5.55 16.78
N SER A 295 -14.65 5.76 15.93
CA SER A 295 -15.19 4.72 15.08
C SER A 295 -15.90 5.32 13.89
N VAL A 296 -15.98 4.55 12.82
CA VAL A 296 -16.71 4.94 11.61
C VAL A 296 -17.42 3.71 11.07
N THR A 297 -18.60 3.91 10.50
CA THR A 297 -19.45 2.85 9.97
C THR A 297 -19.55 2.97 8.45
N PRO A 298 -18.51 2.58 7.69
CA PRO A 298 -18.60 2.50 6.24
C PRO A 298 -19.72 1.55 5.78
N HIS A 299 -20.37 1.98 4.71
CA HIS A 299 -21.32 1.21 3.92
C HIS A 299 -20.64 0.82 2.60
N ASN A 300 -21.08 -0.27 1.97
CA ASN A 300 -20.55 -0.70 0.68
C ASN A 300 -21.71 -1.06 -0.27
N ASN A 301 -21.86 -0.31 -1.37
CA ASN A 301 -22.86 -0.58 -2.41
C ASN A 301 -22.26 -1.27 -3.66
N SER A 302 -21.04 -1.78 -3.56
CA SER A 302 -20.45 -2.67 -4.57
C SER A 302 -21.09 -4.05 -4.51
N ALA A 303 -20.99 -4.82 -5.60
CA ALA A 303 -21.31 -6.24 -5.64
C ALA A 303 -20.31 -7.10 -4.84
N ASP A 304 -19.06 -6.66 -4.73
CA ASP A 304 -17.99 -7.32 -3.98
C ASP A 304 -17.76 -6.73 -2.58
N PRO A 305 -17.39 -7.55 -1.56
CA PRO A 305 -16.86 -7.05 -0.30
C PRO A 305 -15.58 -6.23 -0.48
N ALA A 306 -15.54 -5.02 0.04
CA ALA A 306 -14.36 -4.19 0.03
C ALA A 306 -13.41 -4.63 1.15
N GLN A 307 -12.28 -5.23 0.77
CA GLN A 307 -11.39 -5.88 1.72
C GLN A 307 -10.49 -4.90 2.49
N GLN A 308 -10.27 -5.22 3.77
CA GLN A 308 -9.25 -4.61 4.61
C GLN A 308 -9.29 -3.06 4.64
N VAL A 309 -10.49 -2.49 4.69
CA VAL A 309 -10.70 -1.05 4.89
C VAL A 309 -10.30 -0.69 6.32
N SER A 310 -9.48 0.33 6.45
CA SER A 310 -9.11 0.96 7.72
C SER A 310 -9.49 2.45 7.68
N ALA A 311 -9.46 3.10 8.84
CA ALA A 311 -9.84 4.50 8.98
C ALA A 311 -8.83 5.25 9.86
N THR A 312 -8.41 6.43 9.42
CA THR A 312 -7.54 7.36 10.15
C THR A 312 -8.37 8.53 10.66
N PHE A 313 -8.21 8.86 11.94
CA PHE A 313 -9.00 9.87 12.64
C PHE A 313 -8.12 11.07 13.01
N LYS A 314 -8.59 12.27 12.73
CA LYS A 314 -7.92 13.56 13.01
C LYS A 314 -8.88 14.49 13.76
N ILE A 315 -8.38 15.29 14.70
CA ILE A 315 -9.15 16.32 15.44
C ILE A 315 -8.74 17.72 14.99
N ALA A 316 -9.70 18.58 14.69
CA ALA A 316 -9.48 20.01 14.48
C ALA A 316 -9.40 20.70 15.83
N ASN A 317 -8.28 21.36 16.11
CA ASN A 317 -8.00 22.02 17.39
C ASN A 317 -8.65 23.42 17.46
N PHE A 318 -9.96 23.49 17.20
CA PHE A 318 -10.68 24.76 17.11
C PHE A 318 -10.67 25.52 18.44
N GLY A 319 -10.45 26.84 18.37
CA GLY A 319 -10.32 27.73 19.54
C GLY A 319 -8.95 27.69 20.22
N ILE A 320 -8.09 26.70 19.95
CA ILE A 320 -6.80 26.53 20.64
C ILE A 320 -5.68 27.21 19.86
N SER A 321 -5.24 28.37 20.35
CA SER A 321 -4.07 29.11 19.84
C SER A 321 -2.74 28.73 20.52
N ALA A 322 -2.76 27.75 21.43
CA ALA A 322 -1.61 27.38 22.25
C ALA A 322 -0.49 26.71 21.44
N ALA A 323 0.76 27.14 21.68
CA ALA A 323 1.93 26.58 21.00
C ALA A 323 2.02 25.05 21.17
N GLY A 324 2.21 24.34 20.05
CA GLY A 324 2.24 22.88 19.97
C GLY A 324 0.92 22.22 19.53
N PHE A 325 -0.14 22.99 19.27
CA PHE A 325 -1.37 22.50 18.63
C PHE A 325 -1.35 22.87 17.14
N ALA A 326 -1.22 21.88 16.27
CA ALA A 326 -1.44 22.05 14.83
C ALA A 326 -2.96 22.21 14.55
N PRO A 327 -3.39 22.86 13.45
CA PRO A 327 -4.81 23.03 13.14
C PRO A 327 -5.59 21.71 13.12
N TRP A 328 -4.96 20.65 12.61
CA TRP A 328 -5.42 19.27 12.71
C TRP A 328 -4.35 18.42 13.41
N ALA A 329 -4.77 17.54 14.34
CA ALA A 329 -3.89 16.59 15.02
C ALA A 329 -4.38 15.14 14.84
N LEU A 330 -3.46 14.18 14.75
CA LEU A 330 -3.80 12.75 14.64
C LEU A 330 -4.38 12.22 15.96
N ILE A 331 -5.51 11.53 15.87
CA ILE A 331 -6.13 10.77 16.97
C ILE A 331 -5.59 9.33 16.96
N GLY A 332 -5.59 8.70 15.79
CA GLY A 332 -5.14 7.33 15.59
C GLY A 332 -5.79 6.68 14.37
N ALA A 333 -5.48 5.41 14.14
CA ALA A 333 -6.08 4.62 13.07
C ALA A 333 -6.78 3.36 13.61
N THR A 334 -7.64 2.76 12.80
CA THR A 334 -8.28 1.47 13.07
C THR A 334 -7.45 0.31 12.51
N PRO A 335 -7.59 -0.91 13.04
CA PRO A 335 -7.28 -2.11 12.28
C PRO A 335 -8.10 -2.15 10.98
N ALA A 336 -7.55 -2.79 9.96
CA ALA A 336 -8.27 -3.10 8.72
C ALA A 336 -9.37 -4.14 8.96
N ARG A 337 -10.52 -4.00 8.28
CA ARG A 337 -11.62 -4.98 8.23
C ARG A 337 -12.29 -5.01 6.86
N ASP A 338 -12.86 -6.15 6.48
CA ASP A 338 -13.62 -6.27 5.24
C ASP A 338 -15.04 -5.70 5.43
N ILE A 339 -15.51 -4.91 4.46
CA ILE A 339 -16.85 -4.28 4.45
C ILE A 339 -17.74 -5.06 3.46
N PRO A 340 -18.69 -5.91 3.91
CA PRO A 340 -19.45 -6.80 3.03
C PRO A 340 -20.32 -6.06 2.01
N ALA A 341 -20.41 -6.61 0.81
CA ALA A 341 -21.23 -6.12 -0.29
C ALA A 341 -22.69 -5.88 0.14
N ASN A 342 -23.27 -4.75 -0.26
CA ASN A 342 -24.65 -4.37 -0.01
C ASN A 342 -25.07 -4.39 1.49
N THR A 343 -24.09 -4.24 2.40
CA THR A 343 -24.37 -4.09 3.83
C THR A 343 -24.06 -2.67 4.32
N ALA A 344 -24.96 -2.19 5.17
CA ALA A 344 -24.64 -1.18 6.16
C ALA A 344 -24.04 -1.86 7.41
N ASN A 345 -23.43 -1.07 8.29
CA ASN A 345 -23.09 -1.42 9.69
C ASN A 345 -21.78 -2.19 9.96
N THR A 346 -20.78 -2.18 9.05
CA THR A 346 -19.44 -2.65 9.42
C THR A 346 -18.67 -1.56 10.15
N LYS A 347 -18.67 -1.60 11.49
CA LYS A 347 -17.98 -0.61 12.32
C LYS A 347 -16.46 -0.83 12.35
N LEU A 348 -15.69 0.18 11.97
CA LEU A 348 -14.24 0.29 12.18
C LEU A 348 -14.00 1.07 13.48
N GLU A 349 -13.03 0.67 14.30
CA GLU A 349 -12.79 1.28 15.62
C GLU A 349 -11.30 1.50 15.91
N THR A 350 -10.94 2.63 16.51
CA THR A 350 -9.55 2.99 16.81
C THR A 350 -9.02 2.26 18.05
N GLY A 351 -7.68 2.35 18.21
CA GLY A 351 -7.06 2.23 19.53
C GLY A 351 -7.48 3.33 20.52
N PRO A 352 -6.87 3.36 21.73
CA PRO A 352 -7.26 4.22 22.83
C PRO A 352 -6.54 5.55 22.73
N TRP A 353 -7.26 6.62 22.42
CA TRP A 353 -6.73 7.99 22.43
C TRP A 353 -6.89 8.60 23.82
N VAL A 354 -5.77 8.86 24.49
CA VAL A 354 -5.71 9.44 25.83
C VAL A 354 -5.19 10.86 25.72
N LEU A 355 -5.94 11.83 26.26
CA LEU A 355 -5.44 13.19 26.41
C LEU A 355 -4.30 13.25 27.42
N SER A 356 -3.22 13.93 27.06
CA SER A 356 -2.26 14.41 28.05
C SER A 356 -2.79 15.64 28.78
N ASP A 357 -2.24 15.96 29.95
CA ASP A 357 -2.84 16.94 30.86
C ASP A 357 -2.88 18.36 30.28
N LYS A 358 -1.86 18.77 29.48
CA LYS A 358 -1.95 20.01 28.68
C LYS A 358 -3.13 19.97 27.70
N GLN A 359 -3.41 18.84 27.05
CA GLN A 359 -4.57 18.76 26.15
C GLN A 359 -5.88 18.80 26.91
N LYS A 360 -5.98 18.16 28.09
CA LYS A 360 -7.15 18.31 28.97
C LYS A 360 -7.38 19.79 29.32
N GLU A 361 -6.31 20.48 29.73
CA GLU A 361 -6.33 21.92 30.02
C GLU A 361 -6.81 22.74 28.81
N GLU A 362 -6.18 22.58 27.63
CA GLU A 362 -6.53 23.37 26.44
C GLU A 362 -7.95 23.08 25.91
N TYR A 363 -8.44 21.83 25.93
CA TYR A 363 -9.81 21.53 25.53
C TYR A 363 -10.83 21.99 26.60
N ASP A 364 -10.52 21.88 27.90
CA ASP A 364 -11.45 22.22 28.99
C ASP A 364 -11.52 23.72 29.34
N LYS A 365 -10.56 24.54 28.86
CA LYS A 365 -10.47 25.99 29.10
C LYS A 365 -11.75 26.79 28.86
N SER A 366 -12.60 26.35 27.93
CA SER A 366 -13.85 27.02 27.58
C SER A 366 -14.81 26.05 26.88
N ASP A 367 -16.10 26.38 26.84
CA ASP A 367 -17.04 25.58 26.04
C ASP A 367 -16.72 25.62 24.54
N ALA A 368 -16.11 26.71 24.05
CA ALA A 368 -15.64 26.83 22.66
C ALA A 368 -14.49 25.86 22.33
N THR A 369 -13.65 25.48 23.30
CA THR A 369 -12.58 24.48 23.14
C THR A 369 -13.04 23.05 23.46
N ARG A 370 -14.17 22.88 24.16
CA ARG A 370 -14.79 21.57 24.41
C ARG A 370 -15.49 21.00 23.16
N HIS A 371 -15.94 21.83 22.23
CA HIS A 371 -16.53 21.37 20.96
C HIS A 371 -15.47 21.29 19.86
N GLN A 372 -15.16 20.08 19.37
CA GLN A 372 -14.10 19.88 18.37
C GLN A 372 -14.62 19.06 17.18
N CYS A 373 -14.01 19.21 16.01
CA CYS A 373 -14.40 18.49 14.80
C CYS A 373 -13.49 17.27 14.56
N ILE A 374 -14.09 16.11 14.33
CA ILE A 374 -13.42 14.85 14.08
C ILE A 374 -13.55 14.50 12.61
N TYR A 375 -12.43 14.53 11.91
CA TYR A 375 -12.29 14.19 10.51
C TYR A 375 -11.79 12.76 10.37
N VAL A 376 -12.31 12.03 9.39
CA VAL A 376 -12.00 10.62 9.15
C VAL A 376 -11.65 10.43 7.68
N GLU A 377 -10.54 9.75 7.44
CA GLU A 377 -10.10 9.30 6.12
C GLU A 377 -10.07 7.77 6.12
N LEU A 378 -10.77 7.17 5.18
CA LEU A 378 -10.62 5.75 4.87
C LEU A 378 -9.38 5.54 4.00
N ASP A 379 -8.77 4.37 4.20
CA ASP A 379 -7.88 3.76 3.22
C ASP A 379 -8.13 2.26 3.22
N ALA A 380 -7.68 1.54 2.19
CA ALA A 380 -7.92 0.10 2.10
C ALA A 380 -6.64 -0.66 1.83
N LYS A 381 -6.57 -1.88 2.36
CA LYS A 381 -5.42 -2.78 2.23
C LYS A 381 -5.82 -4.11 1.58
N PRO A 382 -6.56 -4.10 0.46
CA PRO A 382 -7.09 -5.32 -0.14
C PRO A 382 -5.99 -6.37 -0.34
N GLY A 383 -6.35 -7.64 -0.15
CA GLY A 383 -5.45 -8.73 -0.50
C GLY A 383 -5.07 -8.64 -1.98
N ALA A 384 -3.86 -9.05 -2.34
CA ALA A 384 -3.37 -8.88 -3.71
C ALA A 384 -4.31 -9.48 -4.77
N GLY A 385 -4.45 -8.78 -5.90
CA GLY A 385 -5.46 -9.10 -6.92
C GLY A 385 -6.90 -8.71 -6.54
N LYS A 386 -7.10 -8.13 -5.35
CA LYS A 386 -8.32 -7.40 -4.96
C LYS A 386 -8.02 -5.89 -4.93
N VAL A 387 -9.12 -5.14 -4.87
CA VAL A 387 -9.17 -3.71 -5.10
C VAL A 387 -10.29 -3.13 -4.24
N VAL A 388 -10.16 -1.87 -3.82
CA VAL A 388 -11.25 -1.14 -3.17
C VAL A 388 -11.42 0.21 -3.85
N ASN A 389 -12.67 0.52 -4.20
CA ASN A 389 -13.09 1.84 -4.62
C ASN A 389 -13.77 2.57 -3.45
N PHE A 390 -13.39 3.81 -3.20
CA PHE A 390 -14.04 4.71 -2.26
C PHE A 390 -14.87 5.76 -3.00
N VAL A 391 -16.18 5.82 -2.76
CA VAL A 391 -17.07 6.86 -3.30
C VAL A 391 -16.87 8.19 -2.58
N ASN A 392 -16.42 8.16 -1.33
CA ASN A 392 -15.69 9.25 -0.70
C ASN A 392 -14.60 8.66 0.19
N ARG A 393 -13.36 9.14 0.05
CA ARG A 393 -12.28 8.81 0.98
C ARG A 393 -12.60 9.32 2.39
N SER A 394 -13.32 10.43 2.55
CA SER A 394 -13.40 11.12 3.85
C SER A 394 -14.71 11.86 4.17
N ALA A 395 -14.92 12.16 5.47
CA ALA A 395 -16.01 12.98 6.03
C ALA A 395 -15.66 13.44 7.47
N SER A 396 -16.48 14.30 8.10
CA SER A 396 -16.24 14.85 9.46
C SER A 396 -17.50 15.04 10.33
N ARG A 397 -17.38 14.96 11.66
CA ARG A 397 -18.46 15.18 12.67
C ARG A 397 -17.97 15.94 13.90
N ASN A 398 -18.81 16.80 14.49
CA ASN A 398 -18.50 17.55 15.72
C ASN A 398 -18.81 16.75 17.00
N MET A 399 -18.02 16.93 18.08
CA MET A 399 -18.06 16.13 19.32
C MET A 399 -17.52 16.87 20.58
N ASP A 400 -17.88 16.42 21.80
CA ASP A 400 -17.58 17.09 23.11
C ASP A 400 -17.30 16.14 24.30
N PHE A 401 -16.59 16.51 25.37
CA PHE A 401 -15.75 15.51 26.09
C PHE A 401 -16.43 14.47 27.11
N GLY A 402 -16.07 13.13 27.14
CA GLY A 402 -16.55 11.96 28.02
C GLY A 402 -15.92 10.49 27.82
N LEU A 403 -16.02 9.43 28.70
CA LEU A 403 -14.88 8.48 29.16
C LEU A 403 -14.86 6.84 29.11
N GLY A 404 -13.80 6.05 28.62
CA GLY A 404 -13.69 4.51 28.41
C GLY A 404 -12.33 3.69 28.07
N SER A 405 -12.24 2.56 27.26
CA SER A 405 -11.05 1.55 27.09
C SER A 405 -10.97 0.48 25.87
N VAL A 406 -9.92 -0.42 25.63
CA VAL A 406 -9.48 -1.14 24.31
C VAL A 406 -8.84 -2.63 24.26
N TYR A 407 -8.61 -3.33 23.07
CA TYR A 407 -7.87 -4.67 22.79
C TYR A 407 -7.11 -4.92 21.37
N LYS A 408 -6.56 -6.14 20.96
CA LYS A 408 -5.65 -6.50 19.74
C LYS A 408 -5.64 -8.00 19.11
N ARG A 409 -5.05 -8.32 17.89
CA ARG A 409 -4.67 -9.72 17.31
C ARG A 409 -3.65 -9.87 16.07
N THR A 410 -3.59 -10.99 15.25
CA THR A 410 -2.45 -11.53 14.35
C THR A 410 -2.78 -12.45 13.07
N ALA A 411 -1.81 -12.88 12.16
CA ALA A 411 -2.00 -13.60 10.80
C ALA A 411 -0.87 -14.62 10.21
N THR A 412 -0.97 -15.18 8.94
CA THR A 412 -0.19 -16.31 8.22
C THR A 412 -0.11 -16.21 6.62
N ILE A 413 0.58 -17.09 5.83
CA ILE A 413 0.74 -17.14 4.31
C ILE A 413 0.26 -18.48 3.64
N ASP A 414 -0.21 -18.50 2.37
CA ASP A 414 -0.64 -19.69 1.57
C ASP A 414 -0.57 -19.49 0.02
N THR A 415 -0.72 -20.54 -0.83
CA THR A 415 -0.93 -20.44 -2.31
C THR A 415 -2.25 -21.01 -2.84
N ARG A 416 -3.09 -21.61 -1.98
CA ARG A 416 -4.41 -22.14 -2.37
C ARG A 416 -5.31 -21.01 -2.89
N GLY A 417 -5.58 -21.01 -4.20
CA GLY A 417 -6.48 -20.05 -4.86
C GLY A 417 -5.96 -19.41 -6.16
N PHE A 418 -4.67 -19.49 -6.48
CA PHE A 418 -4.06 -18.82 -7.65
C PHE A 418 -4.35 -19.48 -9.03
N SER A 419 -5.41 -20.29 -9.15
CA SER A 419 -5.63 -21.24 -10.25
C SER A 419 -5.95 -20.66 -11.64
N GLN A 420 -5.94 -19.33 -11.81
CA GLN A 420 -6.30 -18.63 -13.05
C GLN A 420 -5.17 -17.83 -13.72
N LEU A 421 -3.97 -17.74 -13.13
CA LEU A 421 -2.99 -16.68 -13.45
C LEU A 421 -1.70 -17.14 -14.15
N VAL A 422 -1.64 -18.35 -14.71
CA VAL A 422 -0.45 -18.86 -15.43
C VAL A 422 -0.85 -19.45 -16.78
N ASP A 423 -0.42 -18.80 -17.87
CA ASP A 423 -0.68 -19.22 -19.26
C ASP A 423 0.21 -20.41 -19.70
N ALA A 424 1.23 -20.77 -18.90
CA ALA A 424 2.14 -21.87 -19.18
C ALA A 424 1.48 -23.25 -18.97
N LYS A 425 1.36 -24.04 -20.05
CA LYS A 425 0.88 -25.43 -19.99
C LYS A 425 1.84 -26.31 -19.17
N PRO A 426 1.38 -26.98 -18.10
CA PRO A 426 2.25 -27.86 -17.32
C PRO A 426 2.65 -29.10 -18.11
N LEU A 427 3.77 -29.72 -17.73
CA LEU A 427 4.19 -31.02 -18.26
C LEU A 427 3.13 -32.10 -17.94
N PRO A 428 2.92 -33.11 -18.81
CA PRO A 428 1.92 -34.15 -18.57
C PRO A 428 2.13 -34.87 -17.23
N GLY A 429 1.11 -34.82 -16.36
CA GLY A 429 1.14 -35.40 -15.01
C GLY A 429 1.74 -34.50 -13.92
N CYS A 430 2.16 -33.28 -14.26
CA CYS A 430 2.68 -32.30 -13.31
C CYS A 430 1.67 -31.17 -13.03
N LYS A 431 1.79 -30.55 -11.85
CA LYS A 431 1.09 -29.29 -11.54
C LYS A 431 1.76 -28.10 -12.27
N PRO A 432 1.03 -27.01 -12.54
CA PRO A 432 1.64 -25.70 -12.77
C PRO A 432 2.55 -25.30 -11.61
N VAL A 433 3.58 -24.51 -11.91
CA VAL A 433 4.53 -23.98 -10.93
C VAL A 433 4.53 -22.46 -11.01
N TYR A 434 4.21 -21.81 -9.91
CA TYR A 434 4.30 -20.37 -9.76
C TYR A 434 5.76 -20.00 -9.47
N ARG A 435 6.40 -19.31 -10.41
CA ARG A 435 7.64 -18.59 -10.10
C ARG A 435 7.28 -17.32 -9.35
N MET A 436 7.48 -17.34 -8.04
CA MET A 436 7.28 -16.22 -7.14
C MET A 436 8.60 -15.52 -6.83
N GLU A 437 8.67 -14.23 -7.09
CA GLU A 437 9.77 -13.36 -6.63
C GLU A 437 9.31 -12.66 -5.35
N LEU A 438 10.02 -12.88 -4.24
CA LEU A 438 9.68 -12.36 -2.91
C LEU A 438 10.75 -11.36 -2.46
N VAL A 439 10.46 -10.08 -2.62
CA VAL A 439 11.36 -8.97 -2.27
C VAL A 439 11.18 -8.63 -0.79
N THR A 440 12.23 -8.80 0.02
CA THR A 440 12.21 -8.32 1.41
C THR A 440 12.58 -6.83 1.45
N SER A 441 11.99 -6.09 2.39
CA SER A 441 12.34 -4.69 2.67
C SER A 441 12.40 -4.47 4.18
N PRO A 442 13.56 -4.70 4.82
CA PRO A 442 13.81 -4.31 6.19
C PRO A 442 14.05 -2.80 6.32
N SER A 443 13.51 -2.20 7.37
CA SER A 443 13.94 -0.90 7.90
C SER A 443 14.16 -1.00 9.40
N VAL A 444 15.23 -0.37 9.90
CA VAL A 444 15.57 -0.31 11.33
C VAL A 444 15.52 1.14 11.77
N ARG A 445 14.91 1.39 12.93
CA ARG A 445 14.79 2.72 13.55
C ARG A 445 15.31 2.66 14.98
N GLU A 446 16.39 3.37 15.24
CA GLU A 446 17.00 3.52 16.57
C GLU A 446 16.48 4.81 17.24
N GLN A 447 16.16 4.74 18.53
CA GLN A 447 15.52 5.82 19.29
C GLN A 447 15.96 5.77 20.76
N LEU A 448 16.31 6.91 21.35
CA LEU A 448 16.32 7.06 22.81
C LEU A 448 14.93 7.52 23.27
N VAL A 449 14.42 6.88 24.32
CA VAL A 449 13.00 6.84 24.68
C VAL A 449 12.79 7.14 26.15
N ARG A 450 12.28 8.32 26.47
CA ARG A 450 12.00 8.69 27.87
C ARG A 450 10.63 8.16 28.30
N THR A 451 10.62 7.12 29.13
CA THR A 451 9.43 6.45 29.71
C THR A 451 9.28 6.81 31.21
N PRO A 452 8.18 6.43 31.90
CA PRO A 452 8.07 6.57 33.35
C PRO A 452 9.14 5.82 34.13
N GLU A 453 9.68 4.73 33.57
CA GLU A 453 10.71 3.88 34.20
C GLU A 453 12.14 4.38 33.98
N GLY A 454 12.37 5.36 33.09
CA GLY A 454 13.68 5.96 32.84
C GLY A 454 13.92 6.36 31.38
N LEU A 455 15.18 6.56 31.01
CA LEU A 455 15.58 6.60 29.60
C LEU A 455 15.81 5.15 29.13
N GLN A 456 15.07 4.74 28.11
CA GLN A 456 15.22 3.44 27.44
C GLN A 456 15.81 3.66 26.05
N HIS A 457 16.69 2.79 25.61
CA HIS A 457 17.04 2.68 24.20
C HIS A 457 16.07 1.71 23.52
N ARG A 458 15.53 2.10 22.37
CA ARG A 458 14.57 1.32 21.57
C ARG A 458 15.09 1.19 20.16
N GLU A 459 15.06 -0.04 19.66
CA GLU A 459 15.20 -0.32 18.25
C GLU A 459 13.92 -0.96 17.72
N GLU A 460 13.45 -0.49 16.57
CA GLU A 460 12.30 -1.04 15.87
C GLU A 460 12.71 -1.49 14.47
N MET A 461 12.65 -2.79 14.22
CA MET A 461 12.83 -3.37 12.89
C MET A 461 11.46 -3.67 12.29
N ASN A 462 11.10 -2.95 11.22
CA ASN A 462 9.99 -3.32 10.35
C ASN A 462 10.54 -4.19 9.21
N LEU A 463 9.90 -5.32 8.92
CA LEU A 463 10.26 -6.18 7.80
C LEU A 463 9.03 -6.46 6.96
N LEU A 464 9.07 -6.04 5.69
CA LEU A 464 8.09 -6.38 4.67
C LEU A 464 8.63 -7.45 3.72
N TYR A 465 7.72 -8.20 3.11
CA TYR A 465 7.96 -9.19 2.06
C TYR A 465 6.92 -8.98 0.96
N HIS A 466 7.34 -8.78 -0.29
CA HIS A 466 6.47 -8.52 -1.45
C HIS A 466 6.56 -9.63 -2.50
N GLY A 467 5.45 -10.34 -2.73
CA GLY A 467 5.39 -11.48 -3.66
C GLY A 467 4.83 -11.10 -5.03
N TYR A 468 5.54 -11.46 -6.09
CA TYR A 468 5.16 -11.26 -7.50
C TYR A 468 5.20 -12.58 -8.29
N ILE A 469 4.29 -12.79 -9.24
CA ILE A 469 4.33 -13.89 -10.23
C ILE A 469 4.73 -13.34 -11.60
N GLN A 470 5.77 -13.92 -12.19
CA GLN A 470 6.16 -13.67 -13.57
C GLN A 470 5.21 -14.41 -14.53
N THR A 471 4.65 -13.73 -15.54
CA THR A 471 3.82 -14.34 -16.60
C THR A 471 4.58 -14.36 -17.93
N ASP A 472 4.11 -15.10 -18.93
CA ASP A 472 4.73 -15.13 -20.26
C ASP A 472 4.32 -13.94 -21.16
N ARG A 473 3.48 -13.02 -20.65
CA ARG A 473 2.97 -11.87 -21.43
C ARG A 473 4.01 -10.77 -21.57
N ILE A 474 3.91 -10.06 -22.69
CA ILE A 474 4.83 -8.98 -23.04
C ILE A 474 4.06 -7.68 -23.19
N ILE A 475 4.50 -6.63 -22.50
CA ILE A 475 4.05 -5.26 -22.73
C ILE A 475 5.22 -4.50 -23.35
N ARG A 476 4.99 -3.86 -24.50
CA ARG A 476 5.97 -3.06 -25.20
C ARG A 476 5.75 -1.59 -24.89
N ILE A 477 6.79 -0.92 -24.36
CA ILE A 477 6.78 0.49 -23.99
C ILE A 477 7.95 1.16 -24.71
N ASN A 478 7.70 2.20 -25.52
CA ASN A 478 8.72 2.87 -26.34
C ASN A 478 9.60 1.86 -27.10
N GLN A 479 8.97 0.95 -27.84
CA GLN A 479 9.61 -0.13 -28.62
C GLN A 479 10.41 -1.19 -27.83
N THR A 480 10.46 -1.12 -26.49
CA THR A 480 11.16 -2.09 -25.63
C THR A 480 10.19 -3.10 -25.02
N ASP A 481 10.52 -4.40 -25.08
CA ASP A 481 9.66 -5.51 -24.63
C ASP A 481 9.92 -5.87 -23.15
N TYR A 482 8.93 -5.63 -22.28
CA TYR A 482 8.96 -5.95 -20.86
C TYR A 482 8.09 -7.18 -20.55
N GLN A 483 8.54 -8.04 -19.63
CA GLN A 483 7.77 -9.20 -19.19
C GLN A 483 6.82 -8.85 -18.03
N GLU A 484 5.54 -9.22 -18.12
CA GLU A 484 4.54 -8.93 -17.09
C GLU A 484 4.86 -9.64 -15.76
N SER A 485 4.86 -8.87 -14.67
CA SER A 485 5.13 -9.31 -13.30
C SER A 485 3.99 -8.85 -12.39
N LEU A 486 3.07 -9.77 -12.09
CA LEU A 486 1.83 -9.50 -11.35
C LEU A 486 2.09 -9.53 -9.83
N PRO A 487 1.68 -8.52 -9.05
CA PRO A 487 1.76 -8.57 -7.59
C PRO A 487 0.69 -9.51 -7.01
N VAL A 488 1.10 -10.46 -6.16
CA VAL A 488 0.23 -11.56 -5.67
C VAL A 488 0.18 -11.76 -4.16
N ALA A 489 1.07 -11.12 -3.39
CA ALA A 489 0.97 -11.07 -1.94
C ALA A 489 1.89 -9.98 -1.36
N SER A 490 1.65 -9.61 -0.11
CA SER A 490 2.66 -9.09 0.80
C SER A 490 2.31 -9.48 2.23
N TYR A 491 3.33 -9.51 3.10
CA TYR A 491 3.17 -9.67 4.54
C TYR A 491 4.36 -9.02 5.27
N GLY A 492 4.26 -8.84 6.58
CA GLY A 492 5.37 -8.26 7.35
C GLY A 492 5.16 -8.27 8.85
N TYR A 493 6.22 -7.84 9.55
CA TYR A 493 6.30 -7.82 11.02
C TYR A 493 7.00 -6.53 11.49
N ALA A 494 6.49 -5.95 12.57
CA ALA A 494 7.19 -4.93 13.36
C ALA A 494 7.74 -5.58 14.63
N VAL A 495 9.06 -5.59 14.79
CA VAL A 495 9.76 -6.13 15.96
C VAL A 495 10.36 -4.95 16.74
N VAL A 496 9.94 -4.79 17.99
CA VAL A 496 10.44 -3.73 18.87
C VAL A 496 11.29 -4.36 19.98
N HIS A 497 12.55 -3.94 20.06
CA HIS A 497 13.43 -4.18 21.21
C HIS A 497 13.48 -2.92 22.08
N THR A 498 13.55 -3.08 23.40
CA THR A 498 13.73 -1.99 24.37
C THR A 498 14.63 -2.46 25.50
N ARG A 499 15.72 -1.72 25.76
CA ARG A 499 16.63 -1.88 26.90
C ARG A 499 16.74 -0.56 27.67
N PRO A 500 17.23 -0.53 28.92
CA PRO A 500 17.67 0.72 29.55
C PRO A 500 18.74 1.42 28.69
N ALA A 501 18.77 2.75 28.72
CA ALA A 501 19.88 3.52 28.18
C ALA A 501 21.16 3.27 29.00
N THR A 502 22.31 3.34 28.34
CA THR A 502 23.63 3.28 28.96
C THR A 502 24.02 4.63 29.55
N PRO A 503 24.96 4.66 30.52
CA PRO A 503 25.47 5.91 31.06
C PRO A 503 26.12 6.84 30.03
N GLU A 504 26.56 6.34 28.87
CA GLU A 504 27.00 7.14 27.72
C GLU A 504 25.81 7.75 26.96
N GLU A 505 24.75 7.00 26.70
CA GLU A 505 23.52 7.48 26.04
C GLU A 505 22.79 8.55 26.88
N GLU A 506 22.72 8.37 28.21
CA GLU A 506 22.20 9.38 29.14
C GLU A 506 23.05 10.68 29.16
N ARG A 507 24.35 10.57 28.92
CA ARG A 507 25.25 11.72 28.73
C ARG A 507 25.11 12.36 27.35
N SER A 508 24.73 11.60 26.32
CA SER A 508 24.39 12.13 24.98
C SER A 508 23.10 12.94 24.98
N ASP A 509 22.05 12.47 25.67
CA ASP A 509 20.79 13.22 25.89
C ASP A 509 21.06 14.60 26.51
N THR A 510 21.93 14.65 27.52
CA THR A 510 22.33 15.92 28.15
C THR A 510 23.29 16.78 27.31
N ALA A 511 23.98 16.22 26.32
CA ALA A 511 24.76 16.97 25.32
C ALA A 511 23.93 17.50 24.13
N ARG A 512 22.76 16.90 23.87
CA ARG A 512 21.86 17.09 22.70
C ARG A 512 22.34 16.48 21.38
N ASP A 513 23.41 15.69 21.38
CA ASP A 513 23.98 15.08 20.16
C ASP A 513 23.15 13.89 19.62
N THR A 514 22.07 13.50 20.29
CA THR A 514 21.13 12.46 19.82
C THR A 514 19.69 12.85 20.17
N PRO A 515 18.73 12.81 19.21
CA PRO A 515 17.36 13.26 19.45
C PRO A 515 16.58 12.27 20.33
N VAL A 516 16.30 12.66 21.58
CA VAL A 516 15.50 11.86 22.51
C VAL A 516 14.00 12.06 22.31
N VAL A 517 13.29 10.95 22.12
CA VAL A 517 11.88 10.88 21.77
C VAL A 517 11.09 10.41 22.99
N THR A 518 10.26 11.26 23.61
CA THR A 518 9.42 10.79 24.73
C THR A 518 8.54 9.61 24.31
N GLN A 519 8.29 8.64 25.21
CA GLN A 519 7.54 7.40 24.89
C GLN A 519 6.19 7.66 24.19
N LYS A 520 5.54 8.75 24.55
CA LYS A 520 4.30 9.30 23.98
C LYS A 520 4.36 9.60 22.46
N ALA A 521 5.54 9.88 21.93
CA ALA A 521 5.78 10.15 20.51
C ALA A 521 6.10 8.89 19.67
N LEU A 522 6.20 7.72 20.31
CA LEU A 522 6.39 6.42 19.63
C LEU A 522 5.11 5.59 19.51
N THR A 523 4.00 6.10 20.04
CA THR A 523 2.64 5.61 19.77
C THR A 523 1.96 6.32 18.60
N ALA A 524 2.62 7.31 18.01
CA ALA A 524 2.26 7.88 16.71
C ALA A 524 3.13 7.24 15.61
N PRO A 525 2.58 6.95 14.41
CA PRO A 525 3.40 6.74 13.23
C PRO A 525 4.23 8.00 12.94
N ALA A 526 5.38 7.86 12.28
CA ALA A 526 6.23 9.00 11.96
C ALA A 526 5.46 10.01 11.07
N PRO A 527 5.56 11.33 11.31
CA PRO A 527 4.81 12.35 10.56
C PRO A 527 5.33 12.60 9.14
N LYS A 528 6.33 11.82 8.69
CA LYS A 528 6.82 11.74 7.32
C LYS A 528 7.05 10.25 6.98
N LEU A 529 6.99 9.91 5.68
CA LEU A 529 7.70 8.75 5.17
C LEU A 529 9.22 8.96 5.40
N PHE A 530 9.93 7.89 5.75
CA PHE A 530 11.33 7.94 6.20
C PHE A 530 12.22 8.75 5.25
N GLN A 531 13.01 9.68 5.78
CA GLN A 531 14.10 10.27 5.01
C GLN A 531 15.18 9.18 4.85
N PRO A 532 15.60 8.80 3.63
CA PRO A 532 16.48 7.64 3.45
C PRO A 532 17.88 7.76 4.08
N GLU A 533 18.27 8.96 4.51
CA GLU A 533 19.44 9.22 5.35
C GLU A 533 19.26 8.80 6.83
N GLU A 534 18.01 8.66 7.31
CA GLU A 534 17.68 8.19 8.67
C GLU A 534 17.86 6.67 8.84
N LEU A 535 18.10 5.94 7.75
CA LEU A 535 18.31 4.48 7.73
C LEU A 535 19.75 4.13 8.13
N ILE A 536 20.02 4.13 9.43
CA ILE A 536 21.26 3.58 10.00
C ILE A 536 21.37 2.10 9.59
N PRO A 537 22.53 1.62 9.08
CA PRO A 537 22.74 0.19 8.88
C PRO A 537 22.60 -0.53 10.23
N GLY A 538 21.56 -1.34 10.39
CA GLY A 538 21.18 -1.95 11.67
C GLY A 538 22.19 -2.98 12.16
N HIS A 539 23.36 -2.54 12.64
CA HIS A 539 24.52 -3.37 12.99
C HIS A 539 24.23 -4.39 14.10
N HIS A 540 23.16 -4.19 14.87
CA HIS A 540 22.70 -5.04 15.97
C HIS A 540 21.61 -6.06 15.58
N TRP A 541 21.01 -5.95 14.39
CA TRP A 541 19.98 -6.88 13.92
C TRP A 541 20.56 -7.93 12.97
N LYS A 542 20.55 -9.19 13.40
CA LYS A 542 20.73 -10.33 12.51
C LYS A 542 19.35 -10.79 11.99
N LEU A 543 19.14 -10.64 10.69
CA LEU A 543 17.94 -11.12 10.01
C LEU A 543 18.28 -12.35 9.16
N ASP A 544 17.76 -13.51 9.57
CA ASP A 544 17.76 -14.74 8.78
C ASP A 544 16.34 -15.07 8.33
N THR A 545 16.10 -15.09 7.02
CA THR A 545 14.92 -15.75 6.45
C THR A 545 15.25 -17.21 6.21
N THR A 546 14.46 -18.12 6.75
CA THR A 546 14.67 -19.56 6.62
C THR A 546 13.43 -20.25 6.09
N LEU A 547 13.61 -21.30 5.29
CA LEU A 547 12.53 -22.23 4.95
C LEU A 547 12.24 -23.08 6.19
N GLN A 548 11.08 -22.90 6.82
CA GLN A 548 10.61 -23.82 7.87
C GLN A 548 9.99 -25.06 7.24
N ASP A 549 10.09 -26.17 7.97
CA ASP A 549 9.89 -27.54 7.48
C ASP A 549 8.58 -27.70 6.69
N SER A 550 8.71 -27.80 5.37
CA SER A 550 7.59 -27.98 4.47
C SER A 550 7.23 -29.46 4.44
N SER A 551 6.27 -29.86 5.28
CA SER A 551 5.71 -31.21 5.35
C SER A 551 5.02 -31.62 4.04
N ARG A 552 5.82 -32.18 3.13
CA ARG A 552 5.47 -32.38 1.72
C ARG A 552 5.20 -33.86 1.37
N PRO A 553 4.16 -34.15 0.59
CA PRO A 553 4.08 -35.38 -0.19
C PRO A 553 5.26 -35.48 -1.19
N PRO A 554 5.71 -36.69 -1.55
CA PRO A 554 6.78 -36.85 -2.54
C PRO A 554 6.35 -36.37 -3.92
N THR A 555 7.09 -35.43 -4.50
CA THR A 555 6.90 -34.95 -5.88
C THR A 555 7.26 -36.06 -6.88
N PRO A 556 6.51 -36.27 -7.97
CA PRO A 556 6.90 -37.21 -9.03
C PRO A 556 8.26 -36.86 -9.65
N PRO A 557 9.11 -37.84 -9.99
CA PRO A 557 10.52 -37.60 -10.35
C PRO A 557 10.74 -36.80 -11.64
N ASN A 558 9.71 -36.69 -12.50
CA ASN A 558 9.75 -35.92 -13.74
C ASN A 558 9.15 -34.52 -13.61
N CYS A 559 8.66 -34.14 -12.43
CA CYS A 559 8.00 -32.85 -12.20
C CYS A 559 8.92 -31.86 -11.46
N PRO A 560 8.85 -30.56 -11.81
CA PRO A 560 9.53 -29.52 -11.04
C PRO A 560 8.99 -29.48 -9.60
N GLY A 561 9.79 -29.94 -8.64
CA GLY A 561 9.54 -29.75 -7.21
C GLY A 561 9.85 -28.34 -6.75
N LEU A 562 9.49 -28.04 -5.49
CA LEU A 562 9.78 -26.75 -4.85
C LEU A 562 11.27 -26.42 -4.93
N LYS A 563 11.59 -25.27 -5.53
CA LYS A 563 12.89 -24.61 -5.36
C LYS A 563 12.69 -23.32 -4.58
N VAL A 564 13.56 -23.06 -3.60
CA VAL A 564 13.63 -21.78 -2.90
C VAL A 564 15.09 -21.34 -2.90
N THR A 565 15.38 -20.25 -3.59
CA THR A 565 16.70 -19.61 -3.61
C THR A 565 16.65 -18.39 -2.71
N ILE A 566 17.07 -18.57 -1.45
CA ILE A 566 17.32 -17.46 -0.52
C ILE A 566 18.73 -16.95 -0.79
N PRO A 567 18.95 -15.65 -1.09
CA PRO A 567 20.29 -15.08 -1.14
C PRO A 567 21.01 -15.28 0.20
N PRO A 568 22.35 -15.43 0.22
CA PRO A 568 23.08 -15.42 1.48
C PRO A 568 22.81 -14.10 2.23
N ALA A 569 22.55 -14.19 3.53
CA ALA A 569 22.34 -13.01 4.37
C ALA A 569 23.56 -12.06 4.31
N GLY A 570 23.32 -10.77 4.54
CA GLY A 570 24.38 -9.76 4.60
C GLY A 570 25.46 -10.14 5.60
N ARG A 571 26.72 -9.72 5.36
CA ARG A 571 27.81 -10.09 6.27
C ARG A 571 27.55 -9.50 7.67
N PRO A 572 28.00 -10.15 8.76
CA PRO A 572 27.87 -9.60 10.10
C PRO A 572 28.37 -8.15 10.17
N GLY A 573 27.51 -7.23 10.61
CA GLY A 573 27.78 -5.79 10.65
C GLY A 573 27.35 -4.99 9.41
N GLU A 574 26.86 -5.59 8.32
CA GLU A 574 26.34 -4.85 7.15
C GLU A 574 24.89 -4.34 7.31
N GLY A 575 24.23 -4.67 8.42
CA GLY A 575 22.80 -4.42 8.65
C GLY A 575 21.87 -5.35 7.87
N PRO A 576 20.56 -5.37 8.19
CA PRO A 576 19.59 -6.11 7.40
C PRO A 576 19.39 -5.41 6.05
N LYS A 577 19.51 -6.18 4.97
CA LYS A 577 19.37 -5.71 3.58
C LYS A 577 18.13 -6.30 2.92
N SER A 578 17.57 -5.59 1.95
CA SER A 578 16.58 -6.13 1.02
C SER A 578 17.16 -7.36 0.30
N GLN A 579 16.38 -8.44 0.25
CA GLN A 579 16.75 -9.71 -0.39
C GLN A 579 15.69 -10.08 -1.42
N VAL A 580 16.12 -10.57 -2.58
CA VAL A 580 15.21 -11.12 -3.60
C VAL A 580 15.21 -12.64 -3.46
N ILE A 581 14.21 -13.18 -2.77
CA ILE A 581 14.04 -14.63 -2.58
C ILE A 581 13.21 -15.16 -3.74
N THR A 582 13.79 -16.00 -4.59
CA THR A 582 13.05 -16.61 -5.71
C THR A 582 12.54 -17.99 -5.33
N MET A 583 11.26 -18.24 -5.57
CA MET A 583 10.58 -19.49 -5.25
C MET A 583 9.90 -20.04 -6.50
N GLU A 584 9.95 -21.35 -6.68
CA GLU A 584 9.20 -22.06 -7.71
C GLU A 584 8.25 -23.03 -6.99
N ILE A 585 7.02 -22.58 -6.71
CA ILE A 585 6.05 -23.28 -5.86
C ILE A 585 5.01 -24.00 -6.75
N PRO A 586 4.87 -25.34 -6.67
CA PRO A 586 3.79 -26.05 -7.34
C PRO A 586 2.40 -25.65 -6.81
N GLN A 587 1.38 -25.73 -7.66
CA GLN A 587 0.03 -25.29 -7.33
C GLN A 587 -0.56 -25.96 -6.05
N ASP A 588 -1.35 -25.21 -5.27
CA ASP A 588 -2.02 -25.67 -4.04
C ASP A 588 -1.06 -26.15 -2.92
N GLU A 589 0.13 -25.58 -2.85
CA GLU A 589 1.15 -25.90 -1.82
C GLU A 589 1.61 -24.66 -1.06
N ALA A 590 1.61 -24.73 0.27
CA ALA A 590 2.13 -23.66 1.11
C ALA A 590 3.66 -23.72 1.25
N VAL A 591 4.26 -22.57 1.57
CA VAL A 591 5.66 -22.43 1.97
C VAL A 591 5.70 -21.63 3.28
N LEU A 592 6.27 -22.22 4.33
CA LEU A 592 6.43 -21.56 5.63
C LEU A 592 7.79 -20.87 5.67
N LEU A 593 7.77 -19.53 5.67
CA LEU A 593 8.99 -18.71 5.77
C LEU A 593 9.23 -18.31 7.22
N GLY A 594 10.10 -19.06 7.89
CA GLY A 594 10.57 -18.78 9.24
C GLY A 594 11.46 -17.53 9.23
N THR A 595 10.86 -16.40 9.57
CA THR A 595 11.58 -15.14 9.82
C THR A 595 12.21 -15.21 11.21
N ARG A 596 13.54 -15.19 11.30
CA ARG A 596 14.26 -14.93 12.57
C ARG A 596 14.90 -13.55 12.51
N ALA A 597 14.31 -12.61 13.23
CA ALA A 597 14.99 -11.39 13.64
C ALA A 597 15.61 -11.64 15.02
N GLU A 598 16.92 -11.48 15.14
CA GLU A 598 17.65 -11.59 16.40
C GLU A 598 18.39 -10.29 16.69
N TYR A 599 18.13 -9.73 17.87
CA TYR A 599 18.90 -8.63 18.41
C TYR A 599 20.18 -9.17 19.05
N GLN A 600 21.33 -8.66 18.62
CA GLN A 600 22.63 -9.00 19.19
C GLN A 600 23.24 -7.75 19.83
N ASP A 601 23.11 -7.66 21.15
CA ASP A 601 23.99 -6.83 21.97
C ASP A 601 25.45 -7.16 21.59
N LYS A 602 26.25 -6.13 21.33
CA LYS A 602 27.70 -6.33 21.22
C LYS A 602 28.17 -6.92 22.54
N PRO A 603 29.00 -7.98 22.54
CA PRO A 603 29.70 -8.40 23.75
C PRO A 603 30.44 -7.20 24.33
N THR A 604 29.98 -6.70 25.47
CA THR A 604 30.73 -5.70 26.24
C THR A 604 32.11 -6.29 26.53
N HIS A 605 33.14 -5.46 26.38
CA HIS A 605 34.52 -5.92 26.15
C HIS A 605 34.92 -7.09 27.07
N PRO A 606 35.60 -8.13 26.54
CA PRO A 606 36.08 -9.24 27.36
C PRO A 606 36.85 -8.67 28.55
N PRO A 607 36.51 -9.09 29.79
CA PRO A 607 36.76 -8.29 30.99
C PRO A 607 38.24 -7.92 31.12
N LEU A 608 38.50 -6.61 31.20
CA LEU A 608 39.85 -6.03 31.18
C LEU A 608 40.76 -6.77 32.16
N SER A 609 41.78 -7.43 31.62
CA SER A 609 42.57 -8.43 32.33
C SER A 609 43.58 -7.81 33.29
N GLY A 610 43.08 -7.35 34.44
CA GLY A 610 43.83 -7.24 35.69
C GLY A 610 44.58 -5.93 35.94
N CYS A 611 44.00 -5.06 36.78
CA CYS A 611 44.80 -4.53 37.88
C CYS A 611 45.03 -5.66 38.89
N GLY A 612 46.29 -5.99 39.18
CA GLY A 612 46.65 -7.29 39.76
C GLY A 612 46.57 -7.37 41.29
N CYS A 613 45.94 -8.43 41.81
CA CYS A 613 46.15 -8.94 43.17
C CYS A 613 46.90 -10.27 43.10
N LYS A 614 48.22 -10.24 43.36
CA LYS A 614 49.11 -11.39 43.24
C LYS A 614 49.20 -12.17 44.57
N ARG A 615 48.61 -13.37 44.62
CA ARG A 615 48.98 -14.41 45.60
C ARG A 615 49.20 -15.75 44.91
N ALA A 616 50.37 -16.34 45.13
CA ALA A 616 50.58 -17.76 44.94
C ALA A 616 49.95 -18.53 46.12
N GLY A 617 49.54 -19.80 45.99
CA GLY A 617 49.50 -20.64 44.78
C GLY A 617 49.87 -22.08 45.11
N GLN A 618 49.19 -23.06 44.50
CA GLN A 618 49.57 -24.48 44.59
C GLN A 618 49.06 -25.31 43.40
N THR A 619 50.02 -25.87 42.66
CA THR A 619 50.01 -27.18 41.98
C THR A 619 48.69 -27.82 41.49
N ALA A 620 48.53 -27.81 40.16
CA ALA A 620 48.27 -28.96 39.27
C ALA A 620 47.27 -30.08 39.66
N GLY A 621 46.30 -30.35 38.77
CA GLY A 621 45.47 -31.56 38.79
C GLY A 621 44.67 -31.75 37.49
N SER A 622 45.14 -32.61 36.59
CA SER A 622 44.56 -32.83 35.24
C SER A 622 43.87 -34.20 35.11
N THR A 623 42.58 -34.23 34.78
CA THR A 623 41.82 -35.40 34.24
C THR A 623 40.37 -34.95 33.93
N ALA A 624 39.60 -35.55 33.02
CA ALA A 624 39.90 -36.55 31.99
C ALA A 624 38.90 -36.41 30.81
N MET A 625 39.29 -36.92 29.64
CA MET A 625 38.40 -37.15 28.50
C MET A 625 38.18 -38.67 28.33
N LEU A 626 37.15 -39.05 27.58
CA LEU A 626 36.85 -40.41 27.08
C LEU A 626 36.40 -41.46 28.12
N GLY A 627 35.22 -42.04 27.85
CA GLY A 627 34.81 -43.33 28.40
C GLY A 627 35.51 -44.49 27.67
N LEU A 628 35.60 -45.63 28.35
CA LEU A 628 36.26 -46.85 27.87
C LEU A 628 35.52 -47.54 26.72
N LEU A 629 36.26 -48.11 25.77
CA LEU A 629 36.07 -49.49 25.28
C LEU A 629 37.28 -49.97 24.43
N ALA A 630 37.40 -51.29 24.26
CA ALA A 630 38.28 -52.02 23.32
C ALA A 630 39.83 -51.96 23.50
N LEU A 631 40.33 -52.86 24.35
CA LEU A 631 41.43 -53.83 24.11
C LEU A 631 42.59 -53.48 23.12
N GLY A 632 43.84 -53.51 23.62
CA GLY A 632 45.07 -53.57 22.82
C GLY A 632 46.28 -54.11 23.60
N PHE A 633 46.84 -55.25 23.18
CA PHE A 633 47.93 -55.98 23.85
C PHE A 633 49.33 -55.45 23.44
N LEU A 634 50.21 -55.10 24.40
CA LEU A 634 51.56 -55.72 24.61
C LEU A 634 52.53 -54.95 25.54
N SER A 635 52.87 -55.59 26.66
CA SER A 635 54.17 -55.66 27.35
C SER A 635 55.28 -54.57 27.20
N SER A 636 55.58 -53.93 28.35
CA SER A 636 56.94 -53.56 28.82
C SER A 636 57.66 -52.36 28.13
N ARG A 637 58.75 -51.76 28.66
CA ARG A 637 59.72 -52.22 29.68
C ARG A 637 60.50 -51.06 30.34
N ARG A 638 60.69 -51.14 31.68
CA ARG A 638 61.86 -50.66 32.47
C ARG A 638 62.26 -49.16 32.55
N ARG A 639 62.56 -48.79 33.81
CA ARG A 639 63.61 -47.86 34.31
C ARG A 639 63.36 -46.34 34.21
N ARG A 640 64.03 -45.46 34.99
CA ARG A 640 64.61 -45.44 36.38
C ARG A 640 65.64 -44.31 36.44
N GLY A 641 65.38 -43.28 37.23
CA GLY A 641 66.25 -42.13 37.51
C GLY A 641 65.33 -40.94 37.84
N LYS A 642 65.36 -40.36 39.05
CA LYS A 642 66.41 -39.56 39.70
C LYS A 642 66.61 -38.19 39.05
N ASN A 643 66.52 -37.18 39.92
CA ASN A 643 67.26 -35.92 40.03
C ASN A 643 67.76 -35.27 38.72
N GLU A 644 67.54 -33.98 38.48
CA GLU A 644 67.31 -32.88 39.45
C GLU A 644 66.03 -32.09 39.20
#